data_AF-A0A2N2LTX7-F1
#
_entry.id   AF-A0A2N2LTX7-F1
#
_cell.length_a   1.000
_cell.length_b   1.000
_cell.length_c   1.000
_cell.angle_alpha   90.00
_cell.angle_beta   90.00
_cell.angle_gamma   90.00
#
_symmetry.space_group_name_H-M   'P 1'
#
loop_
_entity.id
_entity.type
_entity.pdbx_description
1 polymer ?
#
loop_
_entity_poly.entity_id
_entity_poly.type
_entity_poly.pdbx_seq_one_letter_code
_entity_poly.pdbx_strand_id
1 'polypeptide(L)'
;MKPSIYQSGRFLLWSASDEKQAADRWPSVSSVIKDMRRPSSFFNNLSSDYLLAVDSTVDVLCPEYSLQRLFAVARDTGAGLVYPDFLTAATSGRDSHPLTDYQLGSIRDDFNFGHLFILSVEAIRAAVKKYGAPGANPHTFFYDLRLKISLDSVILHLPEFLYTASIKNQPGEKGGKSETHFNYVARKNFVCQKKFEKTATEHLKRIGAHLPACTKKARQDMTDFQWEASIVIPVLNREKTIADALESALGQQTNFPFNVIVVDNHSTDKTAKILKTFAAKYPNILHLVPKRRDLGIGGCWNEAIYSPHCGRYAVQLDSDDLYSSPKSLQTIVNTLRRGQYAMAVGSYTLVDERQKEIPPGLIDHREWTSRNGHNNLLRINGMGAPRAFDTNALRQTGFPNVSYGEDYAVALRLTREYKVGRIYDSLYLYRLRTMELHARQLINAGRQIQTVPRSLSPYPVSAIFTGETNTALSGLCKALYHSQKKIWPEFADACRDLAGIRKRHLSCGNYTITLQYNPARAASGGAAVDKESIKKRPCFLCRKNLPPGQQSILYRDDCLILCNPAPIFNRHFTAVTLRHRPQNIVSSLPRLLQLSADAAPDYIVFYNGPACGASAPDHSHFQMIPSDSLPFLNELNKLPLTKIVSSVRIAAGSQFDRAVIVMESGDADAMKRQFIHLLKVMRQILTKRDEPPVNVICSFTGNIWRLTIFLRRKHRPDAYFAEGHKNIFISPGAIDMAGVVITPRLSDYERLGCSTLRTIYSEVSLNEETLRQILKEFTKCQTKI
;
A
#
# COMPACT_ATOMS: atom_id res chain seq x y z
N MET A 1 -4.72 33.61 41.35
CA MET A 1 -5.16 33.89 39.96
C MET A 1 -6.11 32.78 39.50
N LYS A 2 -6.98 33.03 38.50
CA LYS A 2 -7.60 31.91 37.75
C LYS A 2 -6.47 31.18 36.98
N PRO A 3 -6.45 29.84 36.90
CA PRO A 3 -5.43 29.14 36.11
C PRO A 3 -5.59 29.48 34.62
N SER A 4 -4.47 29.55 33.91
CA SER A 4 -4.42 29.83 32.47
C SER A 4 -4.78 28.61 31.61
N ILE A 5 -4.54 27.40 32.14
CA ILE A 5 -4.70 26.12 31.43
C ILE A 5 -5.68 25.22 32.19
N TYR A 6 -6.62 24.63 31.44
CA TYR A 6 -7.64 23.72 31.96
C TYR A 6 -7.54 22.35 31.28
N GLN A 7 -7.82 21.27 31.99
CA GLN A 7 -7.88 19.92 31.41
C GLN A 7 -9.33 19.44 31.28
N SER A 8 -9.66 18.82 30.16
CA SER A 8 -10.91 18.08 29.95
C SER A 8 -10.66 16.84 29.10
N GLY A 9 -10.81 15.66 29.71
CA GLY A 9 -10.50 14.40 29.07
C GLY A 9 -9.02 14.33 28.70
N ARG A 10 -8.75 14.10 27.40
CA ARG A 10 -7.38 14.10 26.85
C ARG A 10 -6.86 15.46 26.40
N PHE A 11 -7.59 16.57 26.58
CA PHE A 11 -7.19 17.86 26.04
C PHE A 11 -6.83 18.87 27.16
N LEU A 12 -5.71 19.55 26.97
CA LEU A 12 -5.37 20.79 27.68
C LEU A 12 -5.86 21.98 26.86
N LEU A 13 -6.47 22.95 27.52
CA LEU A 13 -7.23 24.05 26.92
C LEU A 13 -6.79 25.39 27.51
N TRP A 14 -6.50 26.37 26.66
CA TRP A 14 -6.15 27.75 27.09
C TRP A 14 -6.60 28.77 26.04
N SER A 15 -6.89 29.99 26.47
CA SER A 15 -7.35 31.06 25.58
C SER A 15 -6.23 32.04 25.21
N ALA A 16 -6.27 32.50 23.97
CA ALA A 16 -5.33 33.47 23.41
C ALA A 16 -6.03 34.33 22.33
N SER A 17 -5.68 35.61 22.27
CA SER A 17 -6.17 36.54 21.24
C SER A 17 -5.30 36.52 19.99
N ASP A 18 -4.03 36.21 20.16
CA ASP A 18 -3.02 36.13 19.10
C ASP A 18 -2.04 34.97 19.37
N GLU A 19 -1.25 34.67 18.35
CA GLU A 19 -0.19 33.67 18.33
C GLU A 19 0.86 33.82 19.45
N LYS A 20 1.16 35.06 19.90
CA LYS A 20 2.17 35.32 20.94
C LYS A 20 1.61 34.97 22.30
N GLN A 21 0.40 35.43 22.61
CA GLN A 21 -0.34 35.03 23.79
C GLN A 21 -0.61 33.52 23.84
N ALA A 22 -0.72 32.86 22.67
CA ALA A 22 -0.84 31.41 22.58
C ALA A 22 0.46 30.69 22.93
N ALA A 23 1.61 31.19 22.45
CA ALA A 23 2.94 30.66 22.73
C ALA A 23 3.37 30.91 24.19
N ASP A 24 3.19 32.13 24.71
CA ASP A 24 3.49 32.52 26.10
C ASP A 24 2.73 31.67 27.14
N ARG A 25 1.54 31.18 26.76
CA ARG A 25 0.66 30.35 27.59
C ARG A 25 0.71 28.86 27.21
N TRP A 26 1.66 28.45 26.38
CA TRP A 26 1.75 27.06 25.93
C TRP A 26 1.93 26.10 27.12
N PRO A 27 1.18 24.98 27.20
CA PRO A 27 1.27 24.07 28.33
C PRO A 27 2.67 23.49 28.54
N SER A 28 3.17 23.62 29.77
CA SER A 28 4.52 23.25 30.19
C SER A 28 4.50 22.46 31.51
N VAL A 29 5.64 21.87 31.90
CA VAL A 29 5.76 21.10 33.15
C VAL A 29 5.51 21.97 34.41
N SER A 30 5.78 23.27 34.34
CA SER A 30 5.53 24.24 35.42
C SER A 30 4.11 24.82 35.43
N SER A 31 3.25 24.43 34.48
CA SER A 31 1.90 24.98 34.34
C SER A 31 0.94 24.48 35.43
N VAL A 32 0.21 25.41 36.06
CA VAL A 32 -0.87 25.06 37.00
C VAL A 32 -2.13 24.68 36.22
N ILE A 33 -2.30 23.37 35.98
CA ILE A 33 -3.44 22.79 35.27
C ILE A 33 -4.63 22.58 36.23
N LYS A 34 -5.85 22.91 35.78
CA LYS A 34 -7.09 22.68 36.55
C LYS A 34 -8.13 21.86 35.78
N ASP A 35 -8.71 20.86 36.42
CA ASP A 35 -9.87 20.12 35.89
C ASP A 35 -11.03 21.07 35.52
N MET A 36 -11.52 21.00 34.29
CA MET A 36 -12.77 21.68 33.90
C MET A 36 -13.99 20.91 34.41
N ARG A 37 -14.36 21.16 35.67
CA ARG A 37 -15.54 20.55 36.32
C ARG A 37 -16.88 21.21 35.98
N ARG A 38 -16.87 22.46 35.47
CA ARG A 38 -18.07 23.25 35.14
C ARG A 38 -17.89 23.98 33.79
N PRO A 39 -18.16 23.32 32.65
CA PRO A 39 -17.81 23.90 31.35
C PRO A 39 -18.60 25.15 30.96
N SER A 40 -19.86 25.28 31.41
CA SER A 40 -20.65 26.51 31.25
C SER A 40 -19.96 27.73 31.87
N SER A 41 -19.40 27.57 33.07
CA SER A 41 -18.65 28.63 33.74
C SER A 41 -17.33 28.93 33.04
N PHE A 42 -16.64 27.92 32.49
CA PHE A 42 -15.42 28.12 31.72
C PHE A 42 -15.68 28.97 30.45
N PHE A 43 -16.65 28.57 29.61
CA PHE A 43 -16.91 29.27 28.35
C PHE A 43 -17.43 30.70 28.51
N ASN A 44 -18.29 30.94 29.49
CA ASN A 44 -18.77 32.29 29.80
C ASN A 44 -17.65 33.22 30.33
N ASN A 45 -16.51 32.67 30.75
CA ASN A 45 -15.36 33.40 31.29
C ASN A 45 -14.14 33.46 30.34
N LEU A 46 -14.25 32.95 29.11
CA LEU A 46 -13.18 33.13 28.11
C LEU A 46 -13.06 34.61 27.77
N SER A 47 -11.88 35.19 27.95
CA SER A 47 -11.59 36.62 27.75
C SER A 47 -10.82 36.93 26.48
N SER A 48 -10.46 35.91 25.69
CA SER A 48 -9.69 36.02 24.45
C SER A 48 -10.52 35.51 23.26
N ASP A 49 -10.06 35.77 22.05
CA ASP A 49 -10.79 35.52 20.80
C ASP A 49 -10.74 34.05 20.36
N TYR A 50 -9.70 33.32 20.75
CA TYR A 50 -9.51 31.91 20.43
C TYR A 50 -9.28 31.03 21.66
N LEU A 51 -9.66 29.76 21.52
CA LEU A 51 -9.39 28.68 22.45
C LEU A 51 -8.55 27.62 21.73
N LEU A 52 -7.34 27.36 22.23
CA LEU A 52 -6.51 26.27 21.74
C LEU A 52 -6.80 24.99 22.53
N ALA A 53 -6.62 23.85 21.86
CA ALA A 53 -6.67 22.54 22.47
C ALA A 53 -5.49 21.69 22.01
N VAL A 54 -4.78 21.09 22.96
CA VAL A 54 -3.66 20.18 22.68
C VAL A 54 -3.86 18.85 23.42
N ASP A 55 -3.57 17.73 22.76
CA ASP A 55 -3.70 16.40 23.33
C ASP A 55 -2.63 16.17 24.42
N SER A 56 -3.08 15.97 25.65
CA SER A 56 -2.23 15.78 26.83
C SER A 56 -1.42 14.49 26.80
N THR A 57 -1.81 13.51 25.98
CA THR A 57 -1.16 12.19 25.90
C THR A 57 0.11 12.18 25.04
N VAL A 58 0.31 13.23 24.25
CA VAL A 58 1.51 13.46 23.45
C VAL A 58 2.20 14.76 23.86
N ASP A 59 3.48 14.89 23.53
CA ASP A 59 4.19 16.15 23.47
C ASP A 59 3.97 16.75 22.09
N VAL A 60 3.53 18.00 22.02
CA VAL A 60 3.33 18.73 20.76
C VAL A 60 4.31 19.89 20.67
N LEU A 61 5.14 19.86 19.63
CA LEU A 61 6.04 20.93 19.25
C LEU A 61 5.42 21.71 18.08
N CYS A 62 4.90 22.90 18.38
CA CYS A 62 4.35 23.85 17.42
C CYS A 62 5.20 25.13 17.41
N PRO A 63 5.98 25.42 16.34
CA PRO A 63 6.74 26.66 16.22
C PRO A 63 5.84 27.92 16.16
N GLU A 64 6.38 29.09 16.52
CA GLU A 64 5.62 30.34 16.50
C GLU A 64 5.06 30.68 15.11
N TYR A 65 5.81 30.44 14.03
CA TYR A 65 5.32 30.66 12.65
C TYR A 65 4.13 29.75 12.29
N SER A 66 4.06 28.55 12.88
CA SER A 66 2.93 27.63 12.71
C SER A 66 1.69 28.12 13.46
N LEU A 67 1.88 28.76 14.63
CA LEU A 67 0.81 29.44 15.35
C LEU A 67 0.33 30.68 14.57
N GLN A 68 1.25 31.51 14.06
CA GLN A 68 0.91 32.64 13.17
C GLN A 68 0.05 32.16 11.99
N ARG A 69 0.43 31.05 11.34
CA ARG A 69 -0.33 30.48 10.23
C ARG A 69 -1.73 29.98 10.64
N LEU A 70 -1.84 29.27 11.77
CA LEU A 70 -3.13 28.83 12.33
C LEU A 70 -4.06 30.01 12.67
N PHE A 71 -3.52 31.03 13.34
CA PHE A 71 -4.29 32.22 13.75
C PHE A 71 -4.68 33.09 12.55
N ALA A 72 -3.82 33.25 11.55
CA ALA A 72 -4.16 33.93 10.31
C ALA A 72 -5.32 33.21 9.60
N VAL A 73 -5.21 31.90 9.38
CA VAL A 73 -6.27 31.12 8.73
C VAL A 73 -7.58 31.16 9.51
N ALA A 74 -7.55 31.05 10.85
CA ALA A 74 -8.75 31.15 11.68
C ALA A 74 -9.42 32.53 11.59
N ARG A 75 -8.62 33.60 11.54
CA ARG A 75 -9.09 35.00 11.44
C ARG A 75 -9.64 35.33 10.06
N ASP A 76 -8.91 35.00 9.00
CA ASP A 76 -9.22 35.33 7.62
C ASP A 76 -10.45 34.56 7.10
N THR A 77 -10.73 33.37 7.66
CA THR A 77 -11.87 32.53 7.26
C THR A 77 -13.07 32.60 8.22
N GLY A 78 -12.90 33.15 9.43
CA GLY A 78 -13.95 33.14 10.46
C GLY A 78 -14.37 31.73 10.92
N ALA A 79 -13.52 30.71 10.70
CA ALA A 79 -13.88 29.33 10.98
C ALA A 79 -14.11 29.08 12.49
N GLY A 80 -15.13 28.26 12.80
CA GLY A 80 -15.46 27.89 14.18
C GLY A 80 -14.43 26.96 14.81
N LEU A 81 -13.74 26.17 13.98
CA LEU A 81 -12.61 25.30 14.35
C LEU A 81 -11.65 25.21 13.17
N VAL A 82 -10.34 25.35 13.42
CA VAL A 82 -9.26 25.06 12.45
C VAL A 82 -8.34 23.98 13.01
N TYR A 83 -8.00 22.99 12.18
CA TYR A 83 -7.07 21.91 12.53
C TYR A 83 -6.10 21.64 11.37
N PRO A 84 -4.78 21.49 11.62
CA PRO A 84 -3.81 21.23 10.57
C PRO A 84 -3.25 19.81 10.58
N ASP A 85 -2.64 19.43 9.46
CA ASP A 85 -1.82 18.22 9.35
C ASP A 85 -0.63 18.24 10.32
N PHE A 86 -0.10 17.05 10.62
CA PHE A 86 0.99 16.92 11.60
C PHE A 86 2.04 15.87 11.25
N LEU A 87 3.17 15.97 11.94
CA LEU A 87 4.27 15.01 11.86
C LEU A 87 4.35 14.23 13.17
N THR A 88 4.83 12.98 13.16
CA THR A 88 5.25 12.28 14.40
C THR A 88 6.74 12.02 14.44
N ALA A 89 7.39 12.25 15.58
CA ALA A 89 8.79 11.91 15.76
C ALA A 89 8.94 10.39 16.00
N ALA A 90 9.64 9.72 15.08
CA ALA A 90 10.01 8.31 15.17
C ALA A 90 11.52 8.17 15.37
N THR A 91 11.99 7.00 15.82
CA THR A 91 13.43 6.69 15.96
C THR A 91 14.21 6.71 14.64
N SER A 92 13.54 6.87 13.50
CA SER A 92 14.10 6.89 12.14
C SER A 92 13.73 8.14 11.32
N GLY A 93 13.06 9.15 11.90
CA GLY A 93 12.68 10.37 11.18
C GLY A 93 11.40 11.04 11.68
N ARG A 94 10.73 11.80 10.80
CA ARG A 94 9.38 12.33 11.03
C ARG A 94 8.41 11.68 10.02
N ASP A 95 7.34 11.06 10.51
CA ASP A 95 6.27 10.51 9.66
C ASP A 95 5.17 11.55 9.46
N SER A 96 4.64 11.68 8.24
CA SER A 96 3.57 12.62 7.91
C SER A 96 2.18 12.01 8.10
N HIS A 97 1.32 12.73 8.81
CA HIS A 97 -0.08 12.37 9.09
C HIS A 97 -1.01 13.43 8.49
N PRO A 98 -1.37 13.31 7.20
CA PRO A 98 -2.43 14.09 6.61
C PRO A 98 -3.78 13.70 7.21
N LEU A 99 -4.60 14.69 7.56
CA LEU A 99 -5.93 14.52 8.12
C LEU A 99 -7.00 14.59 7.02
N THR A 100 -8.19 14.11 7.35
CA THR A 100 -9.33 14.13 6.42
C THR A 100 -10.06 15.46 6.52
N ASP A 101 -10.46 16.03 5.38
CA ASP A 101 -11.33 17.20 5.32
C ASP A 101 -12.64 16.99 6.11
N TYR A 102 -13.15 18.05 6.71
CA TYR A 102 -14.37 17.98 7.50
C TYR A 102 -15.59 17.77 6.60
N GLN A 103 -16.17 16.58 6.70
CA GLN A 103 -17.41 16.22 6.02
C GLN A 103 -18.60 16.94 6.68
N LEU A 104 -19.26 17.84 5.94
CA LEU A 104 -20.44 18.55 6.41
C LEU A 104 -21.52 17.58 6.92
N GLY A 105 -22.07 17.84 8.10
CA GLY A 105 -23.05 16.96 8.76
C GLY A 105 -22.48 15.68 9.38
N SER A 106 -21.16 15.43 9.33
CA SER A 106 -20.54 14.29 9.99
C SER A 106 -20.76 14.33 11.49
N ILE A 107 -21.35 13.27 12.07
CA ILE A 107 -21.49 13.11 13.53
C ILE A 107 -20.56 12.04 14.12
N ARG A 108 -19.52 11.66 13.38
CA ARG A 108 -18.48 10.72 13.82
C ARG A 108 -17.83 11.21 15.13
N ASP A 109 -17.81 10.37 16.16
CA ASP A 109 -17.20 10.71 17.45
C ASP A 109 -15.70 10.37 17.52
N ASP A 110 -15.23 9.57 16.58
CA ASP A 110 -13.82 9.23 16.35
C ASP A 110 -13.14 10.14 15.31
N PHE A 111 -13.82 11.20 14.83
CA PHE A 111 -13.28 12.09 13.80
C PHE A 111 -11.93 12.68 14.23
N ASN A 112 -10.90 12.47 13.40
CA ASN A 112 -9.54 12.82 13.76
C ASN A 112 -9.20 14.27 13.40
N PHE A 113 -9.12 15.13 14.42
CA PHE A 113 -8.65 16.51 14.34
C PHE A 113 -7.14 16.65 14.68
N GLY A 114 -6.41 15.53 14.74
CA GLY A 114 -5.03 15.49 15.22
C GLY A 114 -4.91 15.74 16.73
N HIS A 115 -3.75 16.25 17.13
CA HIS A 115 -3.36 16.54 18.52
C HIS A 115 -3.31 18.03 18.85
N LEU A 116 -3.53 18.93 17.88
CA LEU A 116 -3.60 20.37 18.07
C LEU A 116 -4.66 20.98 17.14
N PHE A 117 -5.56 21.79 17.70
CA PHE A 117 -6.52 22.59 16.94
C PHE A 117 -6.94 23.83 17.71
N ILE A 118 -7.53 24.79 17.02
CA ILE A 118 -7.97 26.09 17.54
C ILE A 118 -9.46 26.29 17.26
N LEU A 119 -10.19 26.90 18.19
CA LEU A 119 -11.62 27.22 18.08
C LEU A 119 -11.85 28.71 18.26
N SER A 120 -12.78 29.27 17.48
CA SER A 120 -13.28 30.63 17.68
C SER A 120 -14.12 30.71 18.96
N VAL A 121 -13.80 31.65 19.85
CA VAL A 121 -14.58 31.90 21.08
C VAL A 121 -15.92 32.55 20.75
N GLU A 122 -16.01 33.30 19.67
CA GLU A 122 -17.29 33.79 19.14
C GLU A 122 -18.19 32.60 18.73
N ALA A 123 -17.68 31.67 17.94
CA ALA A 123 -18.42 30.48 17.52
C ALA A 123 -18.84 29.61 18.72
N ILE A 124 -17.95 29.43 19.71
CA ILE A 124 -18.27 28.77 20.99
C ILE A 124 -19.41 29.50 21.70
N ARG A 125 -19.34 30.83 21.87
CA ARG A 125 -20.37 31.62 22.56
C ARG A 125 -21.71 31.59 21.83
N ALA A 126 -21.72 31.71 20.51
CA ALA A 126 -22.91 31.60 19.68
C ALA A 126 -23.56 30.22 19.85
N ALA A 127 -22.77 29.15 19.68
CA ALA A 127 -23.21 27.77 19.85
C ALA A 127 -23.74 27.47 21.26
N VAL A 128 -23.07 27.96 22.31
CA VAL A 128 -23.51 27.80 23.71
C VAL A 128 -24.77 28.62 24.02
N LYS A 129 -24.90 29.84 23.49
CA LYS A 129 -26.08 30.70 23.64
C LYS A 129 -27.32 30.08 22.97
N LYS A 130 -27.15 29.51 21.78
CA LYS A 130 -28.25 28.99 20.94
C LYS A 130 -28.63 27.54 21.27
N TYR A 131 -27.65 26.70 21.64
CA TYR A 131 -27.84 25.25 21.84
C TYR A 131 -27.51 24.75 23.26
N GLY A 132 -27.23 25.67 24.19
CA GLY A 132 -26.85 25.38 25.57
C GLY A 132 -25.38 24.95 25.72
N ALA A 133 -24.83 25.11 26.92
CA ALA A 133 -23.49 24.65 27.24
C ALA A 133 -23.34 23.12 27.07
N PRO A 134 -22.18 22.61 26.64
CA PRO A 134 -21.95 21.17 26.56
C PRO A 134 -21.84 20.53 27.94
N GLY A 135 -22.17 19.24 28.00
CA GLY A 135 -22.23 18.47 29.25
C GLY A 135 -20.89 18.35 29.96
N ALA A 136 -20.91 18.24 31.29
CA ALA A 136 -19.73 18.16 32.14
C ALA A 136 -18.95 16.82 32.08
N ASN A 137 -19.24 15.93 31.11
CA ASN A 137 -18.49 14.69 30.98
C ASN A 137 -17.21 14.89 30.17
N PRO A 138 -16.00 14.64 30.74
CA PRO A 138 -14.74 14.95 30.09
C PRO A 138 -14.47 14.19 28.77
N HIS A 139 -15.16 13.07 28.51
CA HIS A 139 -14.97 12.31 27.26
C HIS A 139 -15.87 12.81 26.13
N THR A 140 -17.13 13.18 26.41
CA THR A 140 -18.11 13.58 25.37
C THR A 140 -18.28 15.09 25.22
N PHE A 141 -17.73 15.87 26.15
CA PHE A 141 -17.76 17.34 26.17
C PHE A 141 -17.33 17.96 24.83
N PHE A 142 -16.15 17.58 24.33
CA PHE A 142 -15.61 18.15 23.11
C PHE A 142 -16.44 17.77 21.89
N TYR A 143 -16.96 16.55 21.87
CA TYR A 143 -17.84 16.03 20.83
C TYR A 143 -19.16 16.82 20.74
N ASP A 144 -19.86 17.07 21.86
CA ASP A 144 -21.07 17.93 21.86
C ASP A 144 -20.76 19.38 21.45
N LEU A 145 -19.63 19.94 21.89
CA LEU A 145 -19.22 21.30 21.50
C LEU A 145 -18.98 21.39 19.99
N ARG A 146 -18.15 20.51 19.44
CA ARG A 146 -17.85 20.42 17.99
C ARG A 146 -19.14 20.20 17.18
N LEU A 147 -20.07 19.37 17.67
CA LEU A 147 -21.41 19.17 17.09
C LEU A 147 -22.35 20.38 17.18
N LYS A 148 -22.11 21.34 18.08
CA LYS A 148 -22.89 22.59 18.15
C LYS A 148 -22.28 23.67 17.27
N ILE A 149 -20.95 23.78 17.25
CA ILE A 149 -20.21 24.72 16.39
C ILE A 149 -20.45 24.39 14.91
N SER A 150 -20.42 23.10 14.52
CA SER A 150 -20.62 22.67 13.13
C SER A 150 -22.02 22.92 12.54
N LEU A 151 -22.95 23.52 13.31
CA LEU A 151 -24.28 23.89 12.82
C LEU A 151 -24.32 25.31 12.25
N ASP A 152 -23.51 26.22 12.81
CA ASP A 152 -23.51 27.65 12.50
C ASP A 152 -22.14 28.17 12.05
N SER A 153 -21.11 27.32 12.01
CA SER A 153 -19.74 27.72 11.68
C SER A 153 -19.01 26.63 10.90
N VAL A 154 -18.17 27.06 9.95
CA VAL A 154 -17.29 26.17 9.19
C VAL A 154 -16.28 25.53 10.13
N ILE A 155 -16.07 24.22 9.97
CA ILE A 155 -14.91 23.51 10.53
C ILE A 155 -13.94 23.29 9.38
N LEU A 156 -12.75 23.88 9.50
CA LEU A 156 -11.78 24.01 8.42
C LEU A 156 -10.58 23.11 8.66
N HIS A 157 -10.27 22.28 7.68
CA HIS A 157 -9.01 21.57 7.58
C HIS A 157 -7.96 22.46 6.92
N LEU A 158 -6.75 22.49 7.48
CA LEU A 158 -5.59 23.17 6.91
C LEU A 158 -4.53 22.12 6.50
N PRO A 159 -4.42 21.75 5.21
CA PRO A 159 -3.54 20.68 4.73
C PRO A 159 -2.07 21.12 4.68
N GLU A 160 -1.54 21.55 5.83
CA GLU A 160 -0.18 22.04 6.05
C GLU A 160 0.37 21.38 7.32
N PHE A 161 1.59 20.81 7.26
CA PHE A 161 2.21 20.08 8.38
C PHE A 161 2.76 21.04 9.44
N LEU A 162 1.89 21.58 10.31
CA LEU A 162 2.23 22.72 11.17
C LEU A 162 2.86 22.35 12.53
N TYR A 163 2.72 21.12 13.02
CA TYR A 163 3.33 20.69 14.29
C TYR A 163 3.90 19.27 14.25
N THR A 164 4.76 18.95 15.21
CA THR A 164 5.23 17.58 15.45
C THR A 164 4.70 17.05 16.77
N ALA A 165 4.17 15.83 16.79
CA ALA A 165 3.72 15.12 17.98
C ALA A 165 4.68 13.97 18.33
N SER A 166 4.89 13.70 19.63
CA SER A 166 5.64 12.53 20.11
C SER A 166 4.99 11.94 21.35
N ILE A 167 5.04 10.61 21.50
CA ILE A 167 4.42 9.94 22.66
C ILE A 167 5.28 10.19 23.90
N LYS A 168 4.63 10.61 25.00
CA LYS A 168 5.28 10.79 26.30
C LYS A 168 5.81 9.46 26.84
N ASN A 169 7.13 9.31 26.91
CA ASN A 169 7.77 8.19 27.59
C ASN A 169 7.53 8.30 29.10
N GLN A 170 6.61 7.50 29.66
CA GLN A 170 6.46 7.43 31.11
C GLN A 170 7.65 6.67 31.74
N PRO A 171 8.27 7.19 32.81
CA PRO A 171 9.37 6.51 33.47
C PRO A 171 8.85 5.40 34.40
N GLY A 172 8.98 4.15 33.93
CA GLY A 172 9.08 2.97 34.79
C GLY A 172 7.80 2.18 35.07
N GLU A 173 7.51 1.20 34.21
CA GLU A 173 7.02 -0.11 34.67
C GLU A 173 8.04 -1.19 34.28
N LYS A 174 8.47 -1.99 35.28
CA LYS A 174 9.43 -3.08 35.08
C LYS A 174 8.75 -4.25 34.39
N GLY A 175 9.48 -4.95 33.52
CA GLY A 175 8.94 -6.06 32.75
C GLY A 175 8.39 -7.21 33.61
N GLY A 176 7.11 -7.51 33.44
CA GLY A 176 6.45 -8.74 33.87
C GLY A 176 5.92 -9.51 32.67
N LYS A 177 6.04 -10.84 32.68
CA LYS A 177 5.39 -11.71 31.68
C LYS A 177 3.91 -11.91 32.05
N SER A 178 3.07 -12.07 31.03
CA SER A 178 1.64 -12.38 31.04
C SER A 178 0.64 -11.22 31.31
N GLU A 179 -0.35 -11.15 30.42
CA GLU A 179 -1.78 -10.83 30.69
C GLU A 179 -2.15 -9.53 31.45
N THR A 180 -2.01 -8.37 30.79
CA THR A 180 -2.70 -7.12 31.24
C THR A 180 -3.37 -6.28 30.15
N HIS A 181 -3.09 -6.51 28.86
CA HIS A 181 -3.44 -5.54 27.79
C HIS A 181 -4.93 -5.40 27.40
N PHE A 182 -5.84 -6.23 27.95
CA PHE A 182 -7.27 -6.19 27.62
C PHE A 182 -8.22 -6.05 28.83
N ASN A 183 -7.71 -6.07 30.06
CA ASN A 183 -8.54 -6.20 31.28
C ASN A 183 -9.39 -4.97 31.66
N TYR A 184 -9.26 -3.82 30.97
CA TYR A 184 -10.15 -2.66 31.20
C TYR A 184 -11.31 -2.56 30.20
N VAL A 185 -11.30 -3.35 29.12
CA VAL A 185 -12.08 -3.11 27.90
C VAL A 185 -13.28 -4.06 27.78
N ALA A 186 -14.38 -3.71 28.45
CA ALA A 186 -15.73 -4.09 28.05
C ALA A 186 -16.75 -3.13 28.68
N ARG A 187 -16.89 -3.19 30.02
CA ARG A 187 -17.87 -2.37 30.77
C ARG A 187 -17.56 -0.87 30.74
N LYS A 188 -16.31 -0.44 30.93
CA LYS A 188 -15.93 0.99 30.88
C LYS A 188 -16.16 1.58 29.49
N ASN A 189 -15.81 0.84 28.43
CA ASN A 189 -16.06 1.26 27.05
C ASN A 189 -17.56 1.29 26.73
N PHE A 190 -18.36 0.32 27.17
CA PHE A 190 -19.82 0.35 27.00
C PHE A 190 -20.48 1.57 27.68
N VAL A 191 -20.06 1.90 28.92
CA VAL A 191 -20.55 3.10 29.62
C VAL A 191 -20.13 4.39 28.93
N CYS A 192 -18.92 4.44 28.35
CA CYS A 192 -18.47 5.57 27.55
C CYS A 192 -19.28 5.69 26.25
N GLN A 193 -19.45 4.58 25.53
CA GLN A 193 -20.20 4.45 24.29
C GLN A 193 -21.66 4.89 24.45
N LYS A 194 -22.31 4.55 25.58
CA LYS A 194 -23.66 5.02 25.91
C LYS A 194 -23.76 6.53 26.13
N LYS A 195 -22.69 7.20 26.58
CA LYS A 195 -22.64 8.67 26.69
C LYS A 195 -22.50 9.32 25.33
N PHE A 196 -21.63 8.80 24.46
CA PHE A 196 -21.51 9.26 23.07
C PHE A 196 -22.81 9.05 22.27
N GLU A 197 -23.44 7.87 22.39
CA GLU A 197 -24.77 7.59 21.82
C GLU A 197 -25.81 8.60 22.30
N LYS A 198 -25.86 8.91 23.60
CA LYS A 198 -26.76 9.93 24.16
C LYS A 198 -26.52 11.30 23.53
N THR A 199 -25.27 11.76 23.49
CA THR A 199 -24.89 13.06 22.90
C THR A 199 -25.27 13.14 21.41
N ALA A 200 -24.99 12.10 20.63
CA ALA A 200 -25.39 12.03 19.22
C ALA A 200 -26.91 12.02 19.04
N THR A 201 -27.63 11.28 19.89
CA THR A 201 -29.11 11.23 19.89
C THR A 201 -29.71 12.60 20.20
N GLU A 202 -29.13 13.35 21.14
CA GLU A 202 -29.54 14.72 21.48
C GLU A 202 -29.24 15.71 20.34
N HIS A 203 -28.09 15.59 19.67
CA HIS A 203 -27.77 16.37 18.47
C HIS A 203 -28.73 16.06 17.30
N LEU A 204 -28.98 14.78 17.00
CA LEU A 204 -29.93 14.38 15.96
C LEU A 204 -31.34 14.93 16.21
N LYS A 205 -31.79 14.98 17.48
CA LYS A 205 -33.07 15.63 17.85
C LYS A 205 -33.03 17.14 17.62
N ARG A 206 -31.92 17.80 18.00
CA ARG A 206 -31.70 19.24 17.85
C ARG A 206 -31.80 19.70 16.39
N ILE A 207 -31.39 18.87 15.43
CA ILE A 207 -31.46 19.16 13.99
C ILE A 207 -32.66 18.51 13.27
N GLY A 208 -33.59 17.87 13.99
CA GLY A 208 -34.75 17.19 13.38
C GLY A 208 -34.44 15.90 12.62
N ALA A 209 -33.21 15.38 12.69
CA ALA A 209 -32.76 14.16 11.98
C ALA A 209 -32.92 12.86 12.80
N HIS A 210 -33.37 12.93 14.05
CA HIS A 210 -33.59 11.74 14.89
C HIS A 210 -34.79 10.92 14.41
N LEU A 211 -34.56 9.67 14.03
CA LEU A 211 -35.60 8.75 13.59
C LEU A 211 -36.14 7.89 14.76
N PRO A 212 -37.45 7.62 14.83
CA PRO A 212 -38.00 6.64 15.77
C PRO A 212 -37.52 5.21 15.45
N ALA A 213 -37.78 4.26 16.35
CA ALA A 213 -37.43 2.85 16.13
C ALA A 213 -38.20 2.29 14.92
N CYS A 214 -37.50 1.68 13.97
CA CYS A 214 -38.11 1.18 12.74
C CYS A 214 -39.08 0.02 13.00
N THR A 215 -40.25 0.08 12.37
CA THR A 215 -41.31 -0.95 12.49
C THR A 215 -41.50 -1.80 11.24
N LYS A 216 -41.10 -1.29 10.06
CA LYS A 216 -41.27 -1.93 8.75
C LYS A 216 -40.56 -3.29 8.71
N LYS A 217 -41.22 -4.25 8.06
CA LYS A 217 -40.71 -5.60 7.78
C LYS A 217 -40.45 -5.74 6.28
N ALA A 218 -39.60 -6.68 5.89
CA ALA A 218 -39.50 -7.12 4.51
C ALA A 218 -40.84 -7.74 4.06
N ARG A 219 -41.15 -7.61 2.77
CA ARG A 219 -42.36 -8.20 2.19
C ARG A 219 -42.24 -9.72 2.12
N GLN A 220 -43.38 -10.42 2.20
CA GLN A 220 -43.40 -11.87 2.05
C GLN A 220 -43.67 -12.35 0.63
N ASP A 221 -44.09 -11.44 -0.25
CA ASP A 221 -44.42 -11.60 -1.67
C ASP A 221 -43.60 -12.74 -2.31
N MET A 222 -44.29 -13.81 -2.70
CA MET A 222 -43.70 -15.02 -3.28
C MET A 222 -43.27 -14.71 -4.73
N THR A 223 -42.07 -14.19 -4.86
CA THR A 223 -41.34 -14.14 -6.14
C THR A 223 -40.65 -15.48 -6.36
N ASP A 224 -40.70 -16.00 -7.59
CA ASP A 224 -40.14 -17.31 -7.97
C ASP A 224 -38.60 -17.28 -7.99
N PHE A 225 -38.01 -17.26 -6.80
CA PHE A 225 -36.59 -17.48 -6.63
C PHE A 225 -36.25 -18.97 -6.75
N GLN A 226 -35.41 -19.33 -7.72
CA GLN A 226 -34.88 -20.69 -7.86
C GLN A 226 -34.12 -21.18 -6.60
N TRP A 227 -33.50 -20.24 -5.88
CA TRP A 227 -32.67 -20.49 -4.71
C TRP A 227 -33.21 -19.73 -3.51
N GLU A 228 -33.24 -20.35 -2.32
CA GLU A 228 -33.63 -19.62 -1.10
C GLU A 228 -32.52 -18.64 -0.68
N ALA A 229 -31.25 -19.00 -0.89
CA ALA A 229 -30.13 -18.13 -0.58
C ALA A 229 -29.02 -18.18 -1.64
N SER A 230 -28.30 -17.06 -1.76
CA SER A 230 -27.05 -16.95 -2.51
C SER A 230 -25.95 -16.42 -1.59
N ILE A 231 -24.88 -17.20 -1.44
CA ILE A 231 -23.63 -16.68 -0.88
C ILE A 231 -22.96 -15.86 -1.98
N VAL A 232 -22.73 -14.57 -1.75
CA VAL A 232 -22.14 -13.63 -2.73
C VAL A 232 -20.70 -13.35 -2.35
N ILE A 233 -19.79 -13.61 -3.29
CA ILE A 233 -18.33 -13.45 -3.13
C ILE A 233 -17.79 -12.53 -4.23
N PRO A 234 -17.67 -11.21 -3.99
CA PRO A 234 -16.87 -10.33 -4.84
C PRO A 234 -15.39 -10.73 -4.74
N VAL A 235 -14.69 -10.87 -5.87
CA VAL A 235 -13.29 -11.29 -5.86
C VAL A 235 -12.44 -10.57 -6.91
N LEU A 236 -11.23 -10.19 -6.49
CA LEU A 236 -10.15 -9.69 -7.36
C LEU A 236 -8.80 -10.12 -6.77
N ASN A 237 -8.06 -10.95 -7.51
CA ASN A 237 -6.70 -11.40 -7.18
C ASN A 237 -6.56 -11.98 -5.75
N ARG A 238 -7.11 -13.18 -5.55
CA ARG A 238 -7.20 -13.91 -4.28
C ARG A 238 -6.78 -15.38 -4.41
N GLU A 239 -5.79 -15.69 -5.24
CA GLU A 239 -5.34 -17.07 -5.51
C GLU A 239 -4.94 -17.88 -4.25
N LYS A 240 -4.70 -17.22 -3.12
CA LYS A 240 -4.27 -17.82 -1.84
C LYS A 240 -5.39 -18.15 -0.86
N THR A 241 -6.60 -17.62 -1.06
CA THR A 241 -7.66 -17.63 -0.04
C THR A 241 -9.04 -17.98 -0.59
N ILE A 242 -9.25 -17.79 -1.89
CA ILE A 242 -10.55 -18.04 -2.53
C ILE A 242 -10.98 -19.52 -2.46
N ALA A 243 -10.02 -20.45 -2.37
CA ALA A 243 -10.30 -21.86 -2.15
C ALA A 243 -10.93 -22.10 -0.77
N ASP A 244 -10.29 -21.63 0.30
CA ASP A 244 -10.79 -21.73 1.68
C ASP A 244 -12.20 -21.11 1.82
N ALA A 245 -12.42 -19.95 1.21
CA ALA A 245 -13.71 -19.27 1.22
C ALA A 245 -14.80 -20.14 0.54
N LEU A 246 -14.52 -20.66 -0.66
CA LEU A 246 -15.41 -21.56 -1.39
C LEU A 246 -15.69 -22.86 -0.65
N GLU A 247 -14.68 -23.46 -0.01
CA GLU A 247 -14.85 -24.67 0.79
C GLU A 247 -15.76 -24.40 2.01
N SER A 248 -15.60 -23.25 2.68
CA SER A 248 -16.46 -22.86 3.80
C SER A 248 -17.92 -22.55 3.37
N ALA A 249 -18.10 -22.04 2.14
CA ALA A 249 -19.40 -21.76 1.54
C ALA A 249 -20.12 -23.05 1.09
N LEU A 250 -19.41 -23.97 0.44
CA LEU A 250 -19.94 -25.27 0.02
C LEU A 250 -20.21 -26.21 1.21
N GLY A 251 -19.45 -26.07 2.29
CA GLY A 251 -19.64 -26.84 3.53
C GLY A 251 -20.86 -26.45 4.36
N GLN A 252 -21.67 -25.47 3.93
CA GLN A 252 -22.87 -25.07 4.64
C GLN A 252 -23.98 -26.14 4.56
N GLN A 253 -24.54 -26.47 5.72
CA GLN A 253 -25.61 -27.45 5.90
C GLN A 253 -26.93 -26.72 6.17
N THR A 254 -27.87 -26.81 5.23
CA THR A 254 -29.15 -26.10 5.27
C THR A 254 -30.33 -27.00 4.93
N ASN A 255 -31.52 -26.64 5.42
CA ASN A 255 -32.80 -27.26 5.05
C ASN A 255 -33.50 -26.57 3.87
N PHE A 256 -32.74 -25.85 3.05
CA PHE A 256 -33.21 -25.11 1.87
C PHE A 256 -32.11 -25.09 0.80
N PRO A 257 -32.46 -24.98 -0.51
CA PRO A 257 -31.47 -24.90 -1.58
C PRO A 257 -30.74 -23.55 -1.58
N PHE A 258 -29.42 -23.57 -1.75
CA PHE A 258 -28.59 -22.37 -1.91
C PHE A 258 -27.52 -22.54 -2.99
N ASN A 259 -27.08 -21.42 -3.55
CA ASN A 259 -25.95 -21.36 -4.48
C ASN A 259 -24.85 -20.40 -3.97
N VAL A 260 -23.72 -20.39 -4.68
CA VAL A 260 -22.62 -19.45 -4.46
C VAL A 260 -22.40 -18.66 -5.74
N ILE A 261 -22.56 -17.34 -5.68
CA ILE A 261 -22.31 -16.44 -6.80
C ILE A 261 -20.96 -15.75 -6.56
N VAL A 262 -19.96 -16.12 -7.36
CA VAL A 262 -18.64 -15.50 -7.32
C VAL A 262 -18.52 -14.50 -8.44
N VAL A 263 -18.35 -13.22 -8.09
CA VAL A 263 -18.20 -12.14 -9.06
C VAL A 263 -16.73 -11.79 -9.19
N ASP A 264 -16.10 -12.35 -10.22
CA ASP A 264 -14.68 -12.21 -10.53
C ASP A 264 -14.44 -10.97 -11.38
N ASN A 265 -13.92 -9.92 -10.74
CA ASN A 265 -13.69 -8.61 -11.34
C ASN A 265 -12.40 -8.58 -12.16
N HIS A 266 -12.29 -9.49 -13.13
CA HIS A 266 -11.16 -9.63 -14.05
C HIS A 266 -9.83 -9.97 -13.35
N SER A 267 -9.82 -10.96 -12.44
CA SER A 267 -8.59 -11.40 -11.78
C SER A 267 -7.49 -11.82 -12.78
N THR A 268 -6.27 -11.35 -12.53
CA THR A 268 -5.08 -11.57 -13.35
C THR A 268 -4.11 -12.62 -12.78
N ASP A 269 -4.33 -13.05 -11.53
CA ASP A 269 -3.64 -14.17 -10.90
C ASP A 269 -4.35 -15.52 -11.18
N LYS A 270 -4.05 -16.57 -10.40
CA LYS A 270 -4.68 -17.89 -10.59
C LYS A 270 -6.14 -17.98 -10.12
N THR A 271 -6.73 -16.92 -9.54
CA THR A 271 -8.12 -16.93 -9.02
C THR A 271 -9.09 -17.45 -10.06
N ALA A 272 -9.13 -16.85 -11.26
CA ALA A 272 -10.05 -17.25 -12.32
C ALA A 272 -9.90 -18.73 -12.75
N LYS A 273 -8.70 -19.32 -12.58
CA LYS A 273 -8.48 -20.76 -12.82
C LYS A 273 -9.07 -21.61 -11.70
N ILE A 274 -8.87 -21.21 -10.44
CA ILE A 274 -9.44 -21.90 -9.27
C ILE A 274 -10.97 -21.89 -9.36
N LEU A 275 -11.56 -20.72 -9.64
CA LEU A 275 -13.02 -20.57 -9.80
C LEU A 275 -13.60 -21.50 -10.87
N LYS A 276 -12.96 -21.58 -12.05
CA LYS A 276 -13.37 -22.51 -13.11
C LYS A 276 -13.29 -23.97 -12.69
N THR A 277 -12.26 -24.37 -11.93
CA THR A 277 -12.15 -25.74 -11.39
C THR A 277 -13.27 -26.04 -10.39
N PHE A 278 -13.60 -25.10 -9.51
CA PHE A 278 -14.69 -25.26 -8.55
C PHE A 278 -16.07 -25.29 -9.24
N ALA A 279 -16.36 -24.36 -10.16
CA ALA A 279 -17.62 -24.32 -10.90
C ALA A 279 -17.84 -25.57 -11.79
N ALA A 280 -16.78 -26.14 -12.37
CA ALA A 280 -16.86 -27.40 -13.11
C ALA A 280 -17.13 -28.62 -12.22
N LYS A 281 -16.78 -28.55 -10.92
CA LYS A 281 -16.99 -29.63 -9.95
C LYS A 281 -18.32 -29.50 -9.19
N TYR A 282 -18.80 -28.28 -8.98
CA TYR A 282 -19.94 -27.96 -8.13
C TYR A 282 -20.96 -27.10 -8.90
N PRO A 283 -22.04 -27.69 -9.46
CA PRO A 283 -23.02 -26.97 -10.29
C PRO A 283 -23.78 -25.83 -9.59
N ASN A 284 -23.73 -25.77 -8.25
CA ASN A 284 -24.28 -24.67 -7.46
C ASN A 284 -23.31 -23.49 -7.29
N ILE A 285 -22.17 -23.46 -7.98
CA ILE A 285 -21.28 -22.30 -8.09
C ILE A 285 -21.49 -21.60 -9.44
N LEU A 286 -21.90 -20.33 -9.39
CA LEU A 286 -21.91 -19.43 -10.53
C LEU A 286 -20.63 -18.58 -10.53
N HIS A 287 -19.69 -18.88 -11.43
CA HIS A 287 -18.55 -17.98 -11.72
C HIS A 287 -19.02 -16.92 -12.72
N LEU A 288 -19.33 -15.73 -12.21
CA LEU A 288 -19.74 -14.58 -13.01
C LEU A 288 -18.53 -13.66 -13.23
N VAL A 289 -18.21 -13.38 -14.50
CA VAL A 289 -17.23 -12.37 -14.91
C VAL A 289 -18.00 -11.21 -15.56
N PRO A 290 -18.09 -10.03 -14.92
CA PRO A 290 -18.83 -8.90 -15.47
C PRO A 290 -18.28 -8.44 -16.81
N LYS A 291 -19.15 -7.98 -17.72
CA LYS A 291 -18.71 -7.37 -19.00
C LYS A 291 -18.00 -6.02 -18.78
N ARG A 292 -18.43 -5.29 -17.74
CA ARG A 292 -17.85 -4.01 -17.30
C ARG A 292 -16.55 -4.21 -16.52
N ARG A 293 -15.73 -3.15 -16.47
CA ARG A 293 -14.40 -3.12 -15.82
C ARG A 293 -14.21 -1.97 -14.83
N ASP A 294 -15.23 -1.13 -14.67
CA ASP A 294 -15.26 0.02 -13.77
C ASP A 294 -15.85 -0.32 -12.39
N LEU A 295 -15.95 -1.61 -12.05
CA LEU A 295 -16.64 -2.08 -10.86
C LEU A 295 -15.73 -2.03 -9.63
N GLY A 296 -16.20 -1.39 -8.57
CA GLY A 296 -15.76 -1.63 -7.20
C GLY A 296 -16.46 -2.82 -6.57
N ILE A 297 -16.23 -3.06 -5.27
CA ILE A 297 -16.88 -4.15 -4.52
C ILE A 297 -18.41 -4.05 -4.59
N GLY A 298 -18.97 -2.85 -4.45
CA GLY A 298 -20.41 -2.63 -4.57
C GLY A 298 -20.94 -2.83 -5.99
N GLY A 299 -20.14 -2.55 -7.01
CA GLY A 299 -20.44 -2.91 -8.40
C GLY A 299 -20.56 -4.42 -8.58
N CYS A 300 -19.62 -5.19 -8.02
CA CYS A 300 -19.68 -6.64 -8.04
C CYS A 300 -20.89 -7.20 -7.28
N TRP A 301 -21.26 -6.60 -6.14
CA TRP A 301 -22.52 -6.93 -5.45
C TRP A 301 -23.75 -6.69 -6.31
N ASN A 302 -23.80 -5.59 -7.07
CA ASN A 302 -24.90 -5.32 -7.99
C ASN A 302 -25.02 -6.39 -9.09
N GLU A 303 -23.91 -6.78 -9.72
CA GLU A 303 -23.88 -7.87 -10.71
C GLU A 303 -24.41 -9.20 -10.11
N ALA A 304 -24.11 -9.48 -8.84
CA ALA A 304 -24.66 -10.64 -8.14
C ALA A 304 -26.17 -10.51 -7.89
N ILE A 305 -26.65 -9.41 -7.27
CA ILE A 305 -28.06 -9.31 -6.85
C ILE A 305 -29.03 -9.11 -8.02
N TYR A 306 -28.59 -8.52 -9.13
CA TYR A 306 -29.41 -8.41 -10.34
C TYR A 306 -29.31 -9.64 -11.26
N SER A 307 -28.46 -10.62 -10.92
CA SER A 307 -28.45 -11.91 -11.60
C SER A 307 -29.78 -12.66 -11.40
N PRO A 308 -30.33 -13.33 -12.44
CA PRO A 308 -31.50 -14.19 -12.30
C PRO A 308 -31.24 -15.40 -11.39
N HIS A 309 -29.97 -15.74 -11.13
CA HIS A 309 -29.59 -16.81 -10.22
C HIS A 309 -29.50 -16.36 -8.75
N CYS A 310 -29.68 -15.07 -8.44
CA CYS A 310 -29.69 -14.60 -7.06
C CYS A 310 -30.95 -15.07 -6.35
N GLY A 311 -30.78 -15.79 -5.24
CA GLY A 311 -31.87 -16.30 -4.42
C GLY A 311 -32.55 -15.25 -3.56
N ARG A 312 -33.57 -15.68 -2.80
CA ARG A 312 -34.38 -14.81 -1.92
C ARG A 312 -33.53 -14.03 -0.92
N TYR A 313 -32.47 -14.64 -0.40
CA TYR A 313 -31.55 -14.02 0.54
C TYR A 313 -30.11 -13.97 0.01
N ALA A 314 -29.58 -12.75 -0.19
CA ALA A 314 -28.18 -12.54 -0.55
C ALA A 314 -27.32 -12.43 0.72
N VAL A 315 -26.26 -13.23 0.83
CA VAL A 315 -25.45 -13.38 2.05
C VAL A 315 -23.97 -13.13 1.77
N GLN A 316 -23.33 -12.25 2.53
CA GLN A 316 -21.91 -11.91 2.36
C GLN A 316 -20.98 -13.07 2.71
N LEU A 317 -20.01 -13.33 1.83
CA LEU A 317 -18.73 -13.93 2.20
C LEU A 317 -17.61 -13.23 1.44
N ASP A 318 -16.66 -12.62 2.15
CA ASP A 318 -15.51 -11.97 1.52
C ASP A 318 -14.47 -13.01 1.10
N SER A 319 -13.79 -12.74 -0.02
CA SER A 319 -12.88 -13.65 -0.72
C SER A 319 -11.62 -14.13 0.04
N ASP A 320 -11.41 -13.61 1.25
CA ASP A 320 -10.30 -13.95 2.14
C ASP A 320 -10.71 -14.42 3.55
N ASP A 321 -12.02 -14.50 3.80
CA ASP A 321 -12.63 -14.91 5.06
C ASP A 321 -13.36 -16.26 4.92
N LEU A 322 -13.92 -16.76 6.03
CA LEU A 322 -14.63 -18.04 6.10
C LEU A 322 -15.88 -17.95 6.98
N TYR A 323 -16.88 -18.80 6.75
CA TYR A 323 -17.89 -19.07 7.78
C TYR A 323 -17.28 -19.85 8.95
N SER A 324 -17.64 -19.49 10.18
CA SER A 324 -17.15 -20.14 11.41
C SER A 324 -17.69 -21.56 11.64
N SER A 325 -18.79 -21.91 10.98
CA SER A 325 -19.52 -23.17 11.20
C SER A 325 -20.25 -23.61 9.94
N PRO A 326 -20.43 -24.93 9.71
CA PRO A 326 -21.36 -25.46 8.70
C PRO A 326 -22.81 -24.98 8.87
N LYS A 327 -23.21 -24.46 10.05
CA LYS A 327 -24.58 -23.98 10.31
C LYS A 327 -24.75 -22.46 10.16
N SER A 328 -23.72 -21.72 9.75
CA SER A 328 -23.76 -20.25 9.70
C SER A 328 -24.88 -19.74 8.78
N LEU A 329 -24.97 -20.26 7.56
CA LEU A 329 -26.00 -19.87 6.58
C LEU A 329 -27.42 -20.19 7.06
N GLN A 330 -27.62 -21.36 7.69
CA GLN A 330 -28.91 -21.74 8.29
C GLN A 330 -29.35 -20.75 9.37
N THR A 331 -28.44 -20.36 10.26
CA THR A 331 -28.71 -19.41 11.36
C THR A 331 -29.04 -18.01 10.83
N ILE A 332 -28.33 -17.57 9.78
CA ILE A 332 -28.58 -16.30 9.08
C ILE A 332 -29.98 -16.27 8.47
N VAL A 333 -30.32 -17.26 7.63
CA VAL A 333 -31.60 -17.32 6.92
C VAL A 333 -32.77 -17.52 7.88
N ASN A 334 -32.61 -18.35 8.93
CA ASN A 334 -33.61 -18.49 9.99
C ASN A 334 -33.87 -17.16 10.71
N THR A 335 -32.85 -16.33 10.90
CA THR A 335 -32.99 -15.01 11.53
C THR A 335 -33.75 -14.04 10.62
N LEU A 336 -33.42 -13.99 9.33
CA LEU A 336 -34.14 -13.18 8.32
C LEU A 336 -35.63 -13.57 8.27
N ARG A 337 -35.92 -14.87 8.11
CA ARG A 337 -37.28 -15.43 8.06
C ARG A 337 -38.08 -15.10 9.34
N ARG A 338 -37.55 -15.45 10.52
CA ARG A 338 -38.23 -15.29 11.82
C ARG A 338 -38.61 -13.84 12.12
N GLY A 339 -37.74 -12.88 11.78
CA GLY A 339 -38.00 -11.47 12.02
C GLY A 339 -38.75 -10.75 10.89
N GLN A 340 -38.84 -11.38 9.71
CA GLN A 340 -39.21 -10.74 8.45
C GLN A 340 -38.32 -9.49 8.23
N TYR A 341 -37.01 -9.65 8.42
CA TYR A 341 -36.04 -8.55 8.35
C TYR A 341 -35.54 -8.33 6.91
N ALA A 342 -35.37 -7.07 6.52
CA ALA A 342 -34.74 -6.74 5.23
C ALA A 342 -33.22 -6.95 5.26
N MET A 343 -32.62 -6.96 6.45
CA MET A 343 -31.21 -7.26 6.67
C MET A 343 -31.04 -8.01 8.00
N ALA A 344 -30.08 -8.94 8.04
CA ALA A 344 -29.56 -9.53 9.27
C ALA A 344 -28.03 -9.33 9.28
N VAL A 345 -27.47 -9.07 10.45
CA VAL A 345 -26.03 -8.82 10.60
C VAL A 345 -25.49 -9.62 11.78
N GLY A 346 -24.42 -10.36 11.52
CA GLY A 346 -23.78 -11.23 12.49
C GLY A 346 -22.68 -10.58 13.33
N SER A 347 -21.99 -11.47 14.04
CA SER A 347 -20.73 -11.22 14.74
C SER A 347 -19.64 -12.08 14.14
N TYR A 348 -18.39 -11.64 14.26
CA TYR A 348 -17.24 -12.32 13.68
C TYR A 348 -16.10 -12.44 14.68
N THR A 349 -15.32 -13.51 14.56
CA THR A 349 -14.08 -13.70 15.32
C THR A 349 -12.90 -13.24 14.48
N LEU A 350 -12.01 -12.44 15.05
CA LEU A 350 -10.74 -12.11 14.41
C LEU A 350 -9.80 -13.33 14.46
N VAL A 351 -9.24 -13.72 13.32
CA VAL A 351 -8.26 -14.81 13.21
C VAL A 351 -7.02 -14.39 12.43
N ASP A 352 -5.90 -15.09 12.65
CA ASP A 352 -4.69 -14.98 11.83
C ASP A 352 -4.76 -15.77 10.52
N GLU A 353 -3.70 -15.72 9.71
CA GLU A 353 -3.56 -16.47 8.45
C GLU A 353 -3.63 -18.01 8.62
N ARG A 354 -3.58 -18.54 9.85
CA ARG A 354 -3.72 -19.96 10.21
C ARG A 354 -5.05 -20.26 10.90
N GLN A 355 -6.01 -19.33 10.85
CA GLN A 355 -7.32 -19.42 11.50
C GLN A 355 -7.26 -19.46 13.03
N LYS A 356 -6.14 -19.09 13.66
CA LYS A 356 -6.05 -18.98 15.12
C LYS A 356 -6.66 -17.66 15.58
N GLU A 357 -7.52 -17.70 16.60
CA GLU A 357 -8.12 -16.51 17.20
C GLU A 357 -7.06 -15.54 17.75
N ILE A 358 -7.31 -14.24 17.54
CA ILE A 358 -6.43 -13.14 17.93
C ILE A 358 -7.22 -12.05 18.69
N PRO A 359 -6.65 -11.43 19.73
CA PRO A 359 -7.37 -10.43 20.53
C PRO A 359 -7.89 -9.22 19.74
N PRO A 360 -9.07 -8.67 20.08
CA PRO A 360 -9.94 -9.05 21.22
C PRO A 360 -10.83 -10.29 20.98
N GLY A 361 -10.67 -11.02 19.88
CA GLY A 361 -11.46 -12.21 19.57
C GLY A 361 -12.77 -11.88 18.86
N LEU A 362 -13.89 -12.16 19.52
CA LEU A 362 -15.26 -11.88 19.03
C LEU A 362 -15.55 -10.38 18.95
N ILE A 363 -16.07 -9.93 17.80
CA ILE A 363 -16.61 -8.59 17.57
C ILE A 363 -18.12 -8.69 17.31
N ASP A 364 -18.93 -8.19 18.24
CA ASP A 364 -20.39 -8.44 18.26
C ASP A 364 -21.30 -7.20 18.18
N HIS A 365 -20.72 -6.00 18.18
CA HIS A 365 -21.40 -4.70 18.00
C HIS A 365 -22.67 -4.51 18.86
N ARG A 366 -22.60 -4.80 20.16
CA ARG A 366 -23.71 -4.59 21.13
C ARG A 366 -24.19 -3.14 21.27
N GLU A 367 -23.45 -2.17 20.75
CA GLU A 367 -23.92 -0.79 20.59
C GLU A 367 -25.11 -0.65 19.61
N TRP A 368 -25.34 -1.66 18.76
CA TRP A 368 -26.57 -1.76 17.97
C TRP A 368 -27.74 -2.26 18.83
N THR A 369 -28.85 -1.50 18.83
CA THR A 369 -30.10 -1.91 19.48
C THR A 369 -31.30 -1.71 18.54
N SER A 370 -32.37 -2.47 18.73
CA SER A 370 -33.62 -2.30 17.98
C SER A 370 -34.31 -0.94 18.22
N ARG A 371 -33.95 -0.22 19.29
CA ARG A 371 -34.53 1.08 19.65
C ARG A 371 -33.83 2.26 18.98
N ASN A 372 -32.50 2.22 18.86
CA ASN A 372 -31.68 3.39 18.48
C ASN A 372 -30.48 3.05 17.57
N GLY A 373 -30.32 1.80 17.14
CA GLY A 373 -29.16 1.35 16.37
C GLY A 373 -28.98 2.14 15.06
N HIS A 374 -30.07 2.40 14.34
CA HIS A 374 -30.09 3.16 13.08
C HIS A 374 -29.58 4.60 13.24
N ASN A 375 -29.98 5.30 14.31
CA ASN A 375 -29.42 6.61 14.65
C ASN A 375 -27.94 6.50 15.07
N ASN A 376 -27.59 5.46 15.83
CA ASN A 376 -26.24 5.23 16.35
C ASN A 376 -25.23 4.89 15.23
N LEU A 377 -25.70 4.31 14.12
CA LEU A 377 -24.89 3.95 12.94
C LEU A 377 -24.22 5.17 12.29
N LEU A 378 -24.85 6.34 12.36
CA LEU A 378 -24.31 7.59 11.84
C LEU A 378 -23.04 8.08 12.58
N ARG A 379 -22.79 7.55 13.79
CA ARG A 379 -21.64 7.90 14.64
C ARG A 379 -20.48 6.89 14.56
N ILE A 380 -20.78 5.60 14.41
CA ILE A 380 -19.80 4.50 14.58
C ILE A 380 -19.20 4.02 13.24
N ASN A 381 -18.28 3.04 13.30
CA ASN A 381 -17.43 2.61 12.19
C ASN A 381 -17.75 1.21 11.63
N GLY A 382 -18.82 0.57 12.09
CA GLY A 382 -19.09 -0.82 11.74
C GLY A 382 -20.40 -1.32 12.31
N MET A 383 -21.00 -2.27 11.59
CA MET A 383 -22.25 -2.92 11.99
C MET A 383 -22.05 -4.40 12.34
N GLY A 384 -20.86 -4.96 12.13
CA GLY A 384 -20.61 -6.41 12.21
C GLY A 384 -20.72 -7.10 10.86
N ALA A 385 -20.29 -8.36 10.81
CA ALA A 385 -20.26 -9.22 9.63
C ALA A 385 -20.61 -10.67 10.05
N PRO A 386 -21.15 -11.50 9.14
CA PRO A 386 -21.50 -11.19 7.76
C PRO A 386 -22.81 -10.40 7.71
N ARG A 387 -23.06 -9.69 6.61
CA ARG A 387 -24.37 -9.08 6.34
C ARG A 387 -25.14 -9.99 5.40
N ALA A 388 -26.44 -10.07 5.62
CA ALA A 388 -27.37 -10.82 4.80
C ALA A 388 -28.62 -10.00 4.57
N PHE A 389 -29.20 -10.10 3.39
CA PHE A 389 -30.23 -9.19 2.92
C PHE A 389 -31.40 -9.95 2.31
N ASP A 390 -32.61 -9.42 2.46
CA ASP A 390 -33.71 -9.76 1.57
C ASP A 390 -33.44 -9.15 0.19
N THR A 391 -33.33 -9.99 -0.84
CA THR A 391 -32.90 -9.58 -2.17
C THR A 391 -33.87 -8.58 -2.80
N ASN A 392 -35.17 -8.67 -2.52
CA ASN A 392 -36.17 -7.72 -3.05
C ASN A 392 -36.09 -6.36 -2.36
N ALA A 393 -35.86 -6.31 -1.04
CA ALA A 393 -35.58 -5.05 -0.34
C ALA A 393 -34.24 -4.43 -0.78
N LEU A 394 -33.22 -5.24 -1.02
CA LEU A 394 -31.89 -4.79 -1.44
C LEU A 394 -31.89 -4.21 -2.87
N ARG A 395 -32.58 -4.87 -3.82
CA ARG A 395 -32.75 -4.39 -5.20
C ARG A 395 -33.45 -3.03 -5.32
N GLN A 396 -34.17 -2.57 -4.30
CA GLN A 396 -34.76 -1.21 -4.28
C GLN A 396 -33.71 -0.10 -4.10
N THR A 397 -32.52 -0.43 -3.58
CA THR A 397 -31.49 0.57 -3.24
C THR A 397 -30.18 0.33 -3.97
N GLY A 398 -29.78 -0.92 -4.18
CA GLY A 398 -28.49 -1.31 -4.73
C GLY A 398 -27.29 -0.86 -3.88
N PHE A 399 -26.11 -1.40 -4.20
CA PHE A 399 -24.86 -0.91 -3.63
C PHE A 399 -24.34 0.29 -4.44
N PRO A 400 -23.72 1.30 -3.81
CA PRO A 400 -22.93 2.28 -4.55
C PRO A 400 -21.70 1.60 -5.16
N ASN A 401 -21.30 1.98 -6.37
CA ASN A 401 -20.15 1.37 -7.06
C ASN A 401 -18.82 1.89 -6.51
N VAL A 402 -18.48 1.50 -5.28
CA VAL A 402 -17.21 1.81 -4.60
C VAL A 402 -16.63 0.53 -3.99
N SER A 403 -15.38 0.61 -3.52
CA SER A 403 -14.66 -0.50 -2.87
C SER A 403 -14.39 -0.26 -1.38
N TYR A 404 -15.09 0.69 -0.78
CA TYR A 404 -15.07 0.94 0.65
C TYR A 404 -16.35 1.65 1.09
N GLY A 405 -17.01 1.13 2.14
CA GLY A 405 -18.22 1.71 2.73
C GLY A 405 -19.50 1.47 1.93
N GLU A 406 -19.47 0.66 0.86
CA GLU A 406 -20.64 0.27 0.08
C GLU A 406 -21.67 -0.51 0.93
N ASP A 407 -21.16 -1.39 1.78
CA ASP A 407 -21.90 -2.17 2.78
C ASP A 407 -22.57 -1.25 3.82
N TYR A 408 -21.85 -0.24 4.29
CA TYR A 408 -22.30 0.72 5.28
C TYR A 408 -23.35 1.66 4.71
N ALA A 409 -23.20 2.07 3.45
CA ALA A 409 -24.19 2.87 2.73
C ALA A 409 -25.51 2.11 2.54
N VAL A 410 -25.46 0.83 2.16
CA VAL A 410 -26.65 -0.05 2.10
C VAL A 410 -27.27 -0.24 3.48
N ALA A 411 -26.45 -0.50 4.50
CA ALA A 411 -26.92 -0.65 5.88
C ALA A 411 -27.65 0.61 6.38
N LEU A 412 -27.09 1.82 6.15
CA LEU A 412 -27.72 3.10 6.48
C LEU A 412 -29.06 3.29 5.76
N ARG A 413 -29.14 2.92 4.46
CA ARG A 413 -30.39 3.00 3.69
C ARG A 413 -31.45 2.04 4.22
N LEU A 414 -31.12 0.77 4.43
CA LEU A 414 -32.09 -0.24 4.89
C LEU A 414 -32.53 0.00 6.34
N THR A 415 -31.61 0.36 7.24
CA THR A 415 -31.90 0.58 8.66
C THR A 415 -32.69 1.85 8.95
N ARG A 416 -32.74 2.80 8.01
CA ARG A 416 -33.62 3.97 8.06
C ARG A 416 -35.11 3.61 7.99
N GLU A 417 -35.44 2.46 7.40
CA GLU A 417 -36.82 2.03 7.16
C GLU A 417 -37.17 0.72 7.86
N TYR A 418 -36.31 -0.30 7.74
CA TYR A 418 -36.60 -1.68 8.08
C TYR A 418 -36.00 -2.12 9.42
N LYS A 419 -36.68 -3.05 10.08
CA LYS A 419 -36.08 -3.82 11.18
C LYS A 419 -34.92 -4.68 10.69
N VAL A 420 -33.90 -4.80 11.53
CA VAL A 420 -32.69 -5.60 11.27
C VAL A 420 -32.50 -6.66 12.33
N GLY A 421 -32.16 -7.88 11.89
CA GLY A 421 -31.77 -8.98 12.75
C GLY A 421 -30.34 -8.85 13.24
N ARG A 422 -30.10 -9.16 14.52
CA ARG A 422 -28.76 -9.32 15.10
C ARG A 422 -28.53 -10.78 15.46
N ILE A 423 -27.32 -11.27 15.17
CA ILE A 423 -26.84 -12.57 15.61
C ILE A 423 -25.51 -12.31 16.34
N TYR A 424 -25.48 -12.59 17.64
CA TYR A 424 -24.35 -12.25 18.51
C TYR A 424 -23.29 -13.36 18.59
N ASP A 425 -23.64 -14.57 18.14
CA ASP A 425 -22.69 -15.67 17.97
C ASP A 425 -21.75 -15.41 16.78
N SER A 426 -20.52 -15.93 16.87
CA SER A 426 -19.57 -15.86 15.76
C SER A 426 -20.06 -16.70 14.59
N LEU A 427 -20.39 -16.05 13.48
CA LEU A 427 -20.81 -16.70 12.22
C LEU A 427 -19.68 -16.76 11.19
N TYR A 428 -18.57 -16.08 11.45
CA TYR A 428 -17.63 -15.62 10.44
C TYR A 428 -16.23 -15.43 11.04
N LEU A 429 -15.21 -15.89 10.33
CA LEU A 429 -13.80 -15.79 10.71
C LEU A 429 -13.15 -14.73 9.83
N TYR A 430 -12.88 -13.56 10.42
CA TYR A 430 -12.28 -12.42 9.74
C TYR A 430 -10.75 -12.53 9.80
N ARG A 431 -10.11 -12.76 8.66
CA ARG A 431 -8.69 -13.11 8.55
C ARG A 431 -7.81 -11.85 8.47
N LEU A 432 -7.30 -11.41 9.62
CA LEU A 432 -6.30 -10.33 9.65
C LEU A 432 -4.94 -10.83 9.15
N ARG A 433 -4.36 -10.09 8.21
CA ARG A 433 -3.04 -10.40 7.65
C ARG A 433 -1.95 -10.02 8.66
N THR A 434 -0.81 -10.69 8.62
CA THR A 434 0.30 -10.49 9.58
C THR A 434 0.73 -9.02 9.72
N MET A 435 0.66 -8.22 8.65
CA MET A 435 0.94 -6.78 8.68
C MET A 435 -0.14 -5.95 9.41
N GLU A 436 -1.42 -6.31 9.26
CA GLU A 436 -2.55 -5.63 9.91
C GLU A 436 -2.63 -5.97 11.40
N LEU A 437 -2.28 -7.22 11.73
CA LEU A 437 -2.02 -7.69 13.09
C LEU A 437 -0.97 -6.81 13.79
N HIS A 438 0.18 -6.58 13.14
CA HIS A 438 1.24 -5.77 13.70
C HIS A 438 0.84 -4.29 13.83
N ALA A 439 0.11 -3.74 12.86
CA ALA A 439 -0.45 -2.40 12.95
C ALA A 439 -1.44 -2.25 14.13
N ARG A 440 -2.37 -3.20 14.31
CA ARG A 440 -3.35 -3.17 15.41
C ARG A 440 -2.73 -3.36 16.80
N GLN A 441 -1.66 -4.14 16.91
CA GLN A 441 -0.89 -4.28 18.16
C GLN A 441 -0.24 -2.96 18.57
N LEU A 442 0.22 -2.13 17.62
CA LEU A 442 0.74 -0.79 17.90
C LEU A 442 -0.38 0.14 18.39
N ILE A 443 -1.54 0.16 17.72
CA ILE A 443 -2.72 0.97 18.10
C ILE A 443 -3.10 0.77 19.57
N ASN A 444 -3.24 -0.49 19.99
CA ASN A 444 -3.73 -0.84 21.33
C ASN A 444 -2.73 -0.52 22.44
N ALA A 445 -1.44 -0.40 22.13
CA ALA A 445 -0.37 0.00 23.06
C ALA A 445 -0.23 1.54 23.20
N GLY A 446 -1.29 2.31 22.84
CA GLY A 446 -1.28 3.78 22.86
C GLY A 446 -0.54 4.43 21.69
N ARG A 447 -0.03 3.66 20.71
CA ARG A 447 0.60 4.19 19.50
C ARG A 447 -0.42 4.26 18.38
N GLN A 448 -1.17 5.36 18.31
CA GLN A 448 -2.19 5.55 17.26
C GLN A 448 -1.62 5.33 15.86
N ILE A 449 -2.17 4.34 15.14
CA ILE A 449 -2.08 4.17 13.69
C ILE A 449 -3.49 3.82 13.22
N GLN A 450 -4.36 4.82 13.03
CA GLN A 450 -5.70 4.53 12.50
C GLN A 450 -5.63 3.95 11.08
N THR A 451 -6.52 3.00 10.79
CA THR A 451 -7.03 2.60 9.46
C THR A 451 -6.12 2.94 8.27
N VAL A 452 -5.18 2.03 7.94
CA VAL A 452 -4.20 2.14 6.85
C VAL A 452 -4.77 2.84 5.60
N PRO A 453 -4.46 4.14 5.39
CA PRO A 453 -4.44 4.70 4.06
C PRO A 453 -3.22 4.10 3.34
N ARG A 454 -3.17 4.16 2.01
CA ARG A 454 -1.93 3.83 1.27
C ARG A 454 -0.89 4.96 1.43
N SER A 455 -0.45 5.21 2.67
CA SER A 455 0.49 6.23 3.18
C SER A 455 0.69 5.97 4.70
N LEU A 456 1.86 5.98 5.35
CA LEU A 456 3.26 6.10 4.89
C LEU A 456 4.16 5.08 5.63
N SER A 457 4.69 4.10 4.90
CA SER A 457 6.13 3.81 4.80
C SER A 457 7.10 4.33 5.90
N PRO A 458 7.64 3.50 6.84
CA PRO A 458 8.68 3.89 7.83
C PRO A 458 10.09 4.24 7.28
N TYR A 459 10.19 4.61 6.01
CA TYR A 459 11.32 5.32 5.39
C TYR A 459 10.74 6.16 4.24
N PRO A 460 11.26 7.37 4.01
CA PRO A 460 10.56 8.42 3.26
C PRO A 460 10.37 8.06 1.78
N VAL A 461 9.09 7.95 1.41
CA VAL A 461 8.64 8.12 0.03
C VAL A 461 8.61 9.64 -0.20
N SER A 462 9.62 10.17 -0.90
CA SER A 462 9.75 11.60 -1.20
C SER A 462 8.80 12.06 -2.32
N ALA A 463 8.33 11.13 -3.14
CA ALA A 463 7.32 11.37 -4.18
C ALA A 463 6.61 10.06 -4.56
N ILE A 464 5.40 10.17 -5.10
CA ILE A 464 4.62 9.06 -5.65
C ILE A 464 4.46 9.28 -7.15
N PHE A 465 4.68 8.24 -7.96
CA PHE A 465 4.42 8.23 -9.39
C PHE A 465 3.35 7.18 -9.70
N THR A 466 2.13 7.61 -10.00
CA THR A 466 1.02 6.72 -10.41
C THR A 466 1.00 6.46 -11.92
N GLY A 467 1.58 7.38 -12.71
CA GLY A 467 1.47 7.43 -14.17
C GLY A 467 0.19 8.12 -14.68
N GLU A 468 -0.59 8.74 -13.78
CA GLU A 468 -1.80 9.52 -14.10
C GLU A 468 -1.60 11.03 -13.93
N THR A 469 -0.47 11.44 -13.33
CA THR A 469 -0.13 12.85 -13.10
C THR A 469 0.69 13.44 -14.24
N ASN A 470 0.60 14.75 -14.45
CA ASN A 470 1.42 15.48 -15.44
C ASN A 470 2.93 15.51 -15.13
N THR A 471 3.38 14.87 -14.04
CA THR A 471 4.77 14.91 -13.60
C THR A 471 5.55 13.73 -14.15
N ALA A 472 6.43 13.98 -15.13
CA ALA A 472 7.31 12.96 -15.70
C ALA A 472 8.19 12.29 -14.63
N LEU A 473 8.30 10.96 -14.67
CA LEU A 473 9.11 10.17 -13.73
C LEU A 473 10.57 10.63 -13.70
N SER A 474 11.12 11.03 -14.85
CA SER A 474 12.49 11.53 -14.93
C SER A 474 12.71 12.83 -14.14
N GLY A 475 11.70 13.70 -14.06
CA GLY A 475 11.71 14.88 -13.20
C GLY A 475 11.78 14.52 -11.72
N LEU A 476 10.98 13.53 -11.28
CA LEU A 476 11.03 13.01 -9.93
C LEU A 476 12.39 12.38 -9.60
N CYS A 477 12.96 11.59 -10.52
CA CYS A 477 14.30 11.01 -10.37
C CYS A 477 15.39 12.09 -10.22
N LYS A 478 15.34 13.15 -11.05
CA LYS A 478 16.25 14.30 -10.95
C LYS A 478 16.11 15.02 -9.59
N ALA A 479 14.88 15.24 -9.12
CA ALA A 479 14.61 15.83 -7.81
C ALA A 479 15.12 14.95 -6.64
N LEU A 480 14.84 13.64 -6.66
CA LEU A 480 15.35 12.67 -5.68
C LEU A 480 16.88 12.70 -5.63
N TYR A 481 17.56 12.66 -6.77
CA TYR A 481 19.02 12.70 -6.84
C TYR A 481 19.61 13.96 -6.21
N HIS A 482 19.01 15.12 -6.49
CA HIS A 482 19.46 16.39 -5.91
C HIS A 482 19.12 16.53 -4.42
N SER A 483 17.98 16.00 -3.96
CA SER A 483 17.63 15.90 -2.53
C SER A 483 18.66 15.03 -1.79
N GLN A 484 18.90 13.82 -2.30
CA GLN A 484 19.78 12.83 -1.68
C GLN A 484 21.21 13.32 -1.54
N LYS A 485 21.75 14.05 -2.53
CA LYS A 485 23.07 14.69 -2.41
C LYS A 485 23.18 15.76 -1.31
N LYS A 486 22.06 16.27 -0.78
CA LYS A 486 22.04 17.25 0.33
C LYS A 486 21.82 16.59 1.69
N ILE A 487 20.99 15.55 1.76
CA ILE A 487 20.50 14.98 3.03
C ILE A 487 21.10 13.62 3.39
N TRP A 488 21.81 12.96 2.47
CA TRP A 488 22.44 11.66 2.70
C TRP A 488 23.96 11.78 2.46
N PRO A 489 24.76 12.04 3.51
CA PRO A 489 26.19 12.34 3.39
C PRO A 489 26.98 11.26 2.64
N GLU A 490 26.75 9.97 2.94
CA GLU A 490 27.45 8.86 2.32
C GLU A 490 27.18 8.76 0.80
N PHE A 491 25.99 9.17 0.36
CA PHE A 491 25.68 9.29 -1.07
C PHE A 491 26.26 10.55 -1.71
N ALA A 492 26.39 11.64 -0.95
CA ALA A 492 27.13 12.82 -1.40
C ALA A 492 28.63 12.51 -1.60
N ASP A 493 29.23 11.72 -0.69
CA ASP A 493 30.59 11.17 -0.85
C ASP A 493 30.68 10.23 -2.05
N ALA A 494 29.79 9.26 -2.18
CA ALA A 494 29.77 8.36 -3.34
C ALA A 494 29.62 9.13 -4.67
N CYS A 495 28.93 10.28 -4.69
CA CYS A 495 28.86 11.18 -5.84
C CYS A 495 30.14 12.01 -6.06
N ARG A 496 30.90 12.34 -5.02
CA ARG A 496 32.22 12.98 -5.12
C ARG A 496 33.26 12.00 -5.66
N ASP A 497 33.33 10.80 -5.09
CA ASP A 497 34.20 9.72 -5.53
C ASP A 497 33.95 9.36 -7.00
N LEU A 498 32.68 9.30 -7.40
CA LEU A 498 32.28 9.07 -8.79
C LEU A 498 32.81 10.15 -9.74
N ALA A 499 32.93 11.40 -9.30
CA ALA A 499 33.49 12.47 -10.14
C ALA A 499 35.01 12.36 -10.32
N GLY A 500 35.72 11.72 -9.38
CA GLY A 500 37.17 11.51 -9.41
C GLY A 500 37.65 10.23 -10.10
N ILE A 501 36.75 9.41 -10.65
CA ILE A 501 37.09 8.14 -11.32
C ILE A 501 37.98 8.34 -12.55
N ARG A 502 38.88 7.38 -12.80
CA ARG A 502 39.68 7.33 -14.03
C ARG A 502 38.97 6.49 -15.09
N LYS A 503 38.97 6.96 -16.34
CA LYS A 503 38.44 6.24 -17.50
C LYS A 503 39.49 6.10 -18.60
N ARG A 504 39.52 4.95 -19.25
CA ARG A 504 40.32 4.68 -20.46
C ARG A 504 39.45 4.05 -21.52
N HIS A 505 39.51 4.57 -22.74
CA HIS A 505 38.84 3.97 -23.90
C HIS A 505 39.79 3.05 -24.63
N LEU A 506 39.34 1.84 -24.94
CA LEU A 506 40.05 0.83 -25.71
C LEU A 506 39.29 0.55 -27.01
N SER A 507 39.98 0.61 -28.14
CA SER A 507 39.42 0.17 -29.43
C SER A 507 39.77 -1.29 -29.65
N CYS A 508 38.77 -2.17 -29.64
CA CYS A 508 38.96 -3.62 -29.69
C CYS A 508 38.54 -4.22 -31.03
N GLY A 509 38.89 -3.54 -32.12
CA GLY A 509 38.44 -3.85 -33.47
C GLY A 509 37.08 -3.21 -33.74
N ASN A 510 36.03 -4.02 -33.86
CA ASN A 510 34.73 -3.58 -34.36
C ASN A 510 33.86 -2.81 -33.33
N TYR A 511 34.36 -2.63 -32.11
CA TYR A 511 33.67 -1.94 -31.02
C TYR A 511 34.67 -1.35 -30.00
N THR A 512 34.21 -0.39 -29.20
CA THR A 512 34.99 0.22 -28.12
C THR A 512 34.60 -0.32 -26.75
N ILE A 513 35.54 -0.26 -25.80
CA ILE A 513 35.31 -0.54 -24.37
C ILE A 513 35.75 0.69 -23.57
N THR A 514 34.95 1.10 -22.60
CA THR A 514 35.36 2.05 -21.56
C THR A 514 35.73 1.26 -20.31
N LEU A 515 37.01 1.26 -19.95
CA LEU A 515 37.46 0.85 -18.62
C LEU A 515 37.22 1.98 -17.63
N GLN A 516 36.68 1.66 -16.46
CA GLN A 516 36.39 2.60 -15.38
C GLN A 516 37.00 2.12 -14.06
N TYR A 517 38.02 2.82 -13.57
CA TYR A 517 38.53 2.62 -12.22
C TYR A 517 37.57 3.23 -11.19
N ASN A 518 36.92 2.37 -10.40
CA ASN A 518 35.94 2.79 -9.40
C ASN A 518 36.09 1.93 -8.12
N PRO A 519 36.93 2.35 -7.15
CA PRO A 519 37.21 1.55 -5.96
C PRO A 519 35.97 1.30 -5.07
N ALA A 520 35.00 2.22 -5.05
CA ALA A 520 33.74 2.06 -4.31
C ALA A 520 32.92 0.85 -4.77
N ARG A 521 33.21 0.28 -5.94
CA ARG A 521 32.57 -0.93 -6.46
C ARG A 521 33.18 -2.25 -5.92
N ALA A 522 34.23 -2.20 -5.10
CA ALA A 522 34.88 -3.38 -4.53
C ALA A 522 33.90 -4.30 -3.79
N ALA A 523 33.07 -3.75 -2.89
CA ALA A 523 32.08 -4.51 -2.13
C ALA A 523 30.99 -5.14 -3.03
N SER A 524 30.56 -4.43 -4.08
CA SER A 524 29.55 -4.93 -5.02
C SER A 524 30.11 -6.02 -5.95
N GLY A 525 31.34 -5.86 -6.44
CA GLY A 525 32.01 -6.86 -7.27
C GLY A 525 32.35 -8.13 -6.48
N GLY A 526 32.77 -7.95 -5.22
CA GLY A 526 33.18 -9.01 -4.30
C GLY A 526 32.06 -9.80 -3.64
N ALA A 527 30.84 -9.28 -3.61
CA ALA A 527 29.73 -9.83 -2.83
C ALA A 527 29.55 -11.35 -3.02
N ALA A 528 29.42 -12.06 -1.89
CA ALA A 528 29.05 -13.47 -1.88
C ALA A 528 27.55 -13.61 -2.17
N VAL A 529 27.21 -14.41 -3.20
CA VAL A 529 25.84 -14.61 -3.70
C VAL A 529 25.40 -16.08 -3.66
N ASP A 530 26.15 -16.93 -2.97
CA ASP A 530 25.70 -18.29 -2.68
C ASP A 530 24.54 -18.30 -1.66
N LYS A 531 23.85 -19.42 -1.57
CA LYS A 531 22.62 -19.55 -0.76
C LYS A 531 22.88 -19.43 0.75
N GLU A 532 24.08 -19.69 1.24
CA GLU A 532 24.38 -19.58 2.67
C GLU A 532 24.70 -18.14 3.06
N SER A 533 25.57 -17.48 2.30
CA SER A 533 25.94 -16.08 2.53
C SER A 533 24.72 -15.16 2.45
N ILE A 534 23.80 -15.44 1.52
CA ILE A 534 22.52 -14.72 1.42
C ILE A 534 21.63 -14.94 2.65
N LYS A 535 21.49 -16.19 3.13
CA LYS A 535 20.71 -16.49 4.35
C LYS A 535 21.28 -15.81 5.61
N LYS A 536 22.61 -15.66 5.68
CA LYS A 536 23.34 -15.10 6.83
C LYS A 536 23.28 -13.57 6.93
N ARG A 537 22.92 -12.85 5.85
CA ARG A 537 22.90 -11.37 5.83
C ARG A 537 21.47 -10.80 5.73
N PRO A 538 21.18 -9.64 6.35
CA PRO A 538 19.97 -8.88 6.03
C PRO A 538 19.98 -8.47 4.55
N CYS A 539 18.86 -8.64 3.84
CA CYS A 539 18.76 -8.16 2.46
C CYS A 539 18.76 -6.62 2.44
N PHE A 540 19.85 -6.02 1.96
CA PHE A 540 20.06 -4.56 1.92
C PHE A 540 19.11 -3.81 0.96
N LEU A 541 18.34 -4.53 0.14
CA LEU A 541 17.27 -3.98 -0.68
C LEU A 541 15.90 -4.01 0.02
N CYS A 542 15.76 -4.78 1.10
CA CYS A 542 14.53 -4.75 1.89
C CYS A 542 14.45 -3.43 2.65
N ARG A 543 13.35 -2.72 2.43
CA ARG A 543 12.84 -1.55 3.17
C ARG A 543 13.42 -1.33 4.58
N LYS A 544 13.32 -2.33 5.46
CA LYS A 544 13.74 -2.25 6.87
C LYS A 544 15.27 -2.19 7.10
N ASN A 545 16.04 -2.46 6.05
CA ASN A 545 17.51 -2.51 6.04
C ASN A 545 18.10 -1.44 5.08
N LEU A 546 17.29 -0.51 4.57
CA LEU A 546 17.79 0.62 3.78
C LEU A 546 18.58 1.57 4.70
N PRO A 547 19.64 2.24 4.19
CA PRO A 547 20.35 3.28 4.94
C PRO A 547 19.39 4.38 5.42
N PRO A 548 19.51 4.89 6.65
CA PRO A 548 18.53 5.83 7.23
C PRO A 548 18.30 7.12 6.43
N GLY A 549 19.32 7.61 5.72
CA GLY A 549 19.22 8.80 4.85
C GLY A 549 18.66 8.52 3.44
N GLN A 550 18.44 7.26 3.06
CA GLN A 550 18.02 6.91 1.70
C GLN A 550 16.52 7.13 1.51
N GLN A 551 16.17 8.11 0.68
CA GLN A 551 14.79 8.39 0.26
C GLN A 551 14.42 7.61 -1.00
N SER A 552 13.12 7.55 -1.29
CA SER A 552 12.57 6.77 -2.41
C SER A 552 11.46 7.50 -3.18
N ILE A 553 11.27 7.16 -4.45
CA ILE A 553 10.01 7.42 -5.17
C ILE A 553 9.18 6.13 -5.15
N LEU A 554 7.92 6.20 -4.73
CA LEU A 554 6.97 5.09 -4.83
C LEU A 554 6.43 5.05 -6.26
N TYR A 555 6.84 4.04 -7.02
CA TYR A 555 6.45 3.85 -8.41
C TYR A 555 5.30 2.83 -8.50
N ARG A 556 4.13 3.32 -8.95
CA ARG A 556 2.90 2.58 -9.27
C ARG A 556 2.47 1.54 -8.22
N ASP A 557 2.59 1.87 -6.92
CA ASP A 557 2.30 0.96 -5.80
C ASP A 557 3.04 -0.41 -5.85
N ASP A 558 4.15 -0.49 -6.59
CA ASP A 558 4.82 -1.76 -6.93
C ASP A 558 6.32 -1.76 -6.59
N CYS A 559 7.01 -0.64 -6.83
CA CYS A 559 8.45 -0.49 -6.59
C CYS A 559 8.81 0.80 -5.84
N LEU A 560 9.99 0.79 -5.21
CA LEU A 560 10.70 1.97 -4.76
C LEU A 560 11.86 2.25 -5.72
N ILE A 561 11.97 3.47 -6.23
CA ILE A 561 13.15 3.94 -6.96
C ILE A 561 14.05 4.67 -5.96
N LEU A 562 15.28 4.18 -5.83
CA LEU A 562 16.28 4.60 -4.84
C LEU A 562 17.53 5.11 -5.54
N CYS A 563 18.21 6.11 -5.00
CA CYS A 563 19.58 6.45 -5.44
C CYS A 563 20.52 5.26 -5.19
N ASN A 564 21.30 4.82 -6.19
CA ASN A 564 22.22 3.70 -6.02
C ASN A 564 23.43 4.13 -5.14
N PRO A 565 23.67 3.52 -3.96
CA PRO A 565 24.73 3.96 -3.03
C PRO A 565 26.15 3.79 -3.56
N ALA A 566 26.37 2.92 -4.54
CA ALA A 566 27.67 2.72 -5.19
C ALA A 566 27.52 2.95 -6.69
N PRO A 567 27.29 4.21 -7.13
CA PRO A 567 26.91 4.52 -8.49
C PRO A 567 28.05 4.26 -9.48
N ILE A 568 27.67 4.02 -10.73
CA ILE A 568 28.59 3.86 -11.88
C ILE A 568 28.53 5.08 -12.81
N PHE A 569 27.39 5.76 -12.83
CA PHE A 569 27.09 6.95 -13.62
C PHE A 569 26.36 7.97 -12.74
N ASN A 570 26.42 9.25 -13.11
CA ASN A 570 25.60 10.27 -12.46
C ASN A 570 24.11 9.94 -12.68
N ARG A 571 23.26 10.18 -11.68
CA ARG A 571 21.81 9.82 -11.73
C ARG A 571 21.57 8.32 -11.99
N HIS A 572 22.32 7.45 -11.30
CA HIS A 572 22.10 6.00 -11.28
C HIS A 572 21.15 5.63 -10.13
N PHE A 573 20.04 4.94 -10.44
CA PHE A 573 19.05 4.48 -9.47
C PHE A 573 18.90 2.96 -9.44
N THR A 574 18.37 2.43 -8.34
CA THR A 574 17.92 1.05 -8.18
C THR A 574 16.40 1.05 -7.97
N ALA A 575 15.66 0.35 -8.84
CA ALA A 575 14.23 0.18 -8.72
C ALA A 575 13.92 -1.18 -8.09
N VAL A 576 13.57 -1.22 -6.80
CA VAL A 576 13.36 -2.44 -6.02
C VAL A 576 11.87 -2.71 -5.79
N THR A 577 11.44 -3.99 -5.87
CA THR A 577 10.05 -4.37 -5.57
C THR A 577 9.68 -4.16 -4.09
N LEU A 578 8.47 -3.71 -3.79
CA LEU A 578 8.03 -3.49 -2.40
C LEU A 578 8.02 -4.76 -1.52
N ARG A 579 7.87 -5.94 -2.14
CA ARG A 579 7.87 -7.24 -1.47
C ARG A 579 9.16 -8.00 -1.79
N HIS A 580 9.80 -8.55 -0.76
CA HIS A 580 10.92 -9.47 -0.91
C HIS A 580 10.51 -10.69 -1.76
N ARG A 581 10.95 -10.73 -3.02
CA ARG A 581 10.67 -11.79 -4.00
C ARG A 581 11.96 -12.10 -4.78
N PRO A 582 12.26 -13.36 -5.13
CA PRO A 582 13.46 -13.69 -5.90
C PRO A 582 13.59 -12.90 -7.20
N GLN A 583 14.83 -12.56 -7.56
CA GLN A 583 15.16 -11.89 -8.83
C GLN A 583 14.82 -12.84 -9.99
N ASN A 584 13.80 -12.49 -10.78
CA ASN A 584 13.35 -13.30 -11.91
C ASN A 584 12.81 -12.43 -13.06
N ILE A 585 13.32 -12.63 -14.27
CA ILE A 585 12.96 -11.80 -15.43
C ILE A 585 11.56 -12.12 -15.95
N VAL A 586 11.11 -13.38 -15.91
CA VAL A 586 9.82 -13.79 -16.51
C VAL A 586 8.65 -13.11 -15.79
N SER A 587 8.66 -13.11 -14.45
CA SER A 587 7.63 -12.43 -13.65
C SER A 587 7.77 -10.90 -13.64
N SER A 588 8.96 -10.38 -13.96
CA SER A 588 9.27 -8.94 -13.89
C SER A 588 9.26 -8.24 -15.26
N LEU A 589 9.16 -8.98 -16.37
CA LEU A 589 9.22 -8.42 -17.72
C LEU A 589 8.16 -7.34 -18.02
N PRO A 590 6.87 -7.48 -17.59
CA PRO A 590 5.89 -6.40 -17.78
C PRO A 590 6.33 -5.10 -17.08
N ARG A 591 6.94 -5.22 -15.90
CA ARG A 591 7.47 -4.08 -15.13
C ARG A 591 8.70 -3.47 -15.80
N LEU A 592 9.61 -4.28 -16.37
CA LEU A 592 10.76 -3.78 -17.13
C LEU A 592 10.30 -2.91 -18.30
N LEU A 593 9.33 -3.38 -19.08
CA LEU A 593 8.80 -2.66 -20.24
C LEU A 593 8.09 -1.36 -19.83
N GLN A 594 7.23 -1.40 -18.80
CA GLN A 594 6.53 -0.20 -18.31
C GLN A 594 7.50 0.83 -17.71
N LEU A 595 8.43 0.41 -16.85
CA LEU A 595 9.39 1.33 -16.23
C LEU A 595 10.33 1.95 -17.27
N SER A 596 10.65 1.23 -18.35
CA SER A 596 11.46 1.78 -19.46
C SER A 596 10.68 2.80 -20.29
N ALA A 597 9.37 2.61 -20.45
CA ALA A 597 8.51 3.59 -21.12
C ALA A 597 8.32 4.85 -20.26
N ASP A 598 8.00 4.68 -18.97
CA ASP A 598 7.75 5.79 -18.04
C ASP A 598 9.02 6.62 -17.75
N ALA A 599 10.21 6.02 -17.84
CA ALA A 599 11.49 6.69 -17.59
C ALA A 599 12.18 7.26 -18.83
N ALA A 600 11.63 7.02 -20.03
CA ALA A 600 12.11 7.59 -21.27
C ALA A 600 11.84 9.12 -21.35
N PRO A 601 12.63 9.88 -22.14
CA PRO A 601 13.83 9.48 -22.86
C PRO A 601 15.11 9.56 -22.01
N ASP A 602 15.03 10.07 -20.78
CA ASP A 602 16.18 10.38 -19.92
C ASP A 602 16.97 9.13 -19.45
N TYR A 603 16.30 7.99 -19.31
CA TYR A 603 16.87 6.79 -18.70
C TYR A 603 16.66 5.51 -19.51
N ILE A 604 17.60 4.58 -19.38
CA ILE A 604 17.44 3.17 -19.75
C ILE A 604 17.45 2.29 -18.51
N VAL A 605 16.75 1.15 -18.58
CA VAL A 605 16.54 0.24 -17.45
C VAL A 605 17.24 -1.08 -17.74
N PHE A 606 17.97 -1.63 -16.76
CA PHE A 606 18.64 -2.92 -16.93
C PHE A 606 18.40 -3.89 -15.77
N TYR A 607 18.57 -5.15 -16.13
CA TYR A 607 18.36 -6.33 -15.30
C TYR A 607 19.61 -7.23 -15.35
N ASN A 608 20.08 -7.63 -14.17
CA ASN A 608 21.04 -8.70 -14.02
C ASN A 608 20.31 -9.94 -13.50
N GLY A 609 20.44 -11.07 -14.20
CA GLY A 609 19.88 -12.35 -13.76
C GLY A 609 20.52 -12.85 -12.46
N PRO A 610 19.82 -13.69 -11.70
CA PRO A 610 20.26 -14.13 -10.36
C PRO A 610 21.61 -14.87 -10.39
N ALA A 611 21.96 -15.49 -11.52
CA ALA A 611 23.22 -16.21 -11.73
C ALA A 611 24.27 -15.40 -12.53
N CYS A 612 24.08 -14.10 -12.78
CA CYS A 612 24.97 -13.28 -13.61
C CYS A 612 24.90 -11.78 -13.28
N GLY A 613 25.44 -11.39 -12.12
CA GLY A 613 25.66 -9.99 -11.74
C GLY A 613 24.58 -9.33 -10.88
N ALA A 614 23.58 -10.09 -10.41
CA ALA A 614 22.64 -9.59 -9.39
C ALA A 614 23.33 -9.54 -8.01
N SER A 615 23.35 -8.37 -7.36
CA SER A 615 23.94 -8.19 -6.02
C SER A 615 23.04 -8.70 -4.89
N ALA A 616 21.74 -8.82 -5.16
CA ALA A 616 20.72 -9.45 -4.32
C ALA A 616 19.82 -10.35 -5.19
N PRO A 617 20.23 -11.58 -5.54
CA PRO A 617 19.42 -12.48 -6.37
C PRO A 617 18.15 -12.97 -5.63
N ASP A 618 18.08 -12.77 -4.32
CA ASP A 618 16.93 -13.06 -3.46
C ASP A 618 15.84 -11.97 -3.47
N HIS A 619 16.14 -10.74 -3.93
CA HIS A 619 15.19 -9.63 -3.94
C HIS A 619 15.16 -8.93 -5.31
N SER A 620 14.00 -8.94 -5.97
CA SER A 620 13.82 -8.44 -7.32
C SER A 620 14.04 -6.93 -7.44
N HIS A 621 14.90 -6.56 -8.38
CA HIS A 621 15.26 -5.18 -8.66
C HIS A 621 15.76 -4.98 -10.10
N PHE A 622 15.57 -3.77 -10.58
CA PHE A 622 16.22 -3.23 -11.77
C PHE A 622 17.18 -2.10 -11.37
N GLN A 623 18.02 -1.67 -12.30
CA GLN A 623 18.81 -0.45 -12.18
C GLN A 623 18.50 0.47 -13.37
N MET A 624 18.57 1.78 -13.13
CA MET A 624 18.25 2.83 -14.11
C MET A 624 19.44 3.77 -14.23
N ILE A 625 19.86 4.07 -15.45
CA ILE A 625 21.00 4.94 -15.76
C ILE A 625 20.65 5.88 -16.92
N PRO A 626 21.35 7.02 -17.08
CA PRO A 626 21.10 7.92 -18.21
C PRO A 626 21.20 7.20 -19.56
N SER A 627 20.33 7.55 -20.51
CA SER A 627 20.19 6.83 -21.78
C SER A 627 21.41 6.92 -22.71
N ASP A 628 22.24 7.95 -22.54
CA ASP A 628 23.51 8.19 -23.24
C ASP A 628 24.69 7.37 -22.70
N SER A 629 24.54 6.70 -21.55
CA SER A 629 25.66 6.14 -20.79
C SER A 629 26.31 4.88 -21.38
N LEU A 630 25.71 4.27 -22.42
CA LEU A 630 26.18 3.01 -23.04
C LEU A 630 26.33 3.11 -24.57
N PRO A 631 27.40 3.75 -25.10
CA PRO A 631 27.62 3.91 -26.54
C PRO A 631 27.60 2.61 -27.35
N PHE A 632 28.02 1.49 -26.74
CA PHE A 632 28.01 0.16 -27.37
C PHE A 632 26.62 -0.29 -27.86
N LEU A 633 25.52 0.23 -27.30
CA LEU A 633 24.17 -0.12 -27.78
C LEU A 633 23.91 0.35 -29.22
N ASN A 634 24.66 1.34 -29.71
CA ASN A 634 24.62 1.78 -31.11
C ASN A 634 25.38 0.82 -32.04
N GLU A 635 26.46 0.18 -31.56
CA GLU A 635 27.23 -0.81 -32.33
C GLU A 635 26.37 -2.03 -32.70
N LEU A 636 25.40 -2.36 -31.86
CA LEU A 636 24.46 -3.46 -32.09
C LEU A 636 23.57 -3.27 -33.32
N ASN A 637 23.50 -2.06 -33.90
CA ASN A 637 22.84 -1.84 -35.19
C ASN A 637 23.56 -2.57 -36.35
N LYS A 638 24.81 -2.99 -36.16
CA LYS A 638 25.61 -3.82 -37.08
C LYS A 638 25.28 -5.32 -36.99
N LEU A 639 24.37 -5.74 -36.10
CA LEU A 639 23.92 -7.14 -36.05
C LEU A 639 23.08 -7.49 -37.29
N PRO A 640 23.28 -8.66 -37.92
CA PRO A 640 22.43 -9.09 -39.02
C PRO A 640 20.99 -9.30 -38.53
N LEU A 641 20.03 -8.79 -39.30
CA LEU A 641 18.61 -9.06 -39.07
C LEU A 641 18.39 -10.56 -39.22
N THR A 642 17.97 -11.22 -38.14
CA THR A 642 17.74 -12.67 -38.13
C THR A 642 16.32 -13.01 -38.58
N LYS A 643 15.31 -12.28 -38.08
CA LYS A 643 13.90 -12.48 -38.47
C LYS A 643 13.03 -11.29 -38.03
N ILE A 644 11.85 -11.17 -38.64
CA ILE A 644 10.70 -10.44 -38.06
C ILE A 644 9.65 -11.49 -37.68
N VAL A 645 9.17 -11.44 -36.44
CA VAL A 645 8.25 -12.43 -35.86
C VAL A 645 7.19 -11.70 -35.05
N SER A 646 5.91 -11.83 -35.42
CA SER A 646 4.77 -11.23 -34.70
C SER A 646 5.05 -9.76 -34.33
N SER A 647 5.35 -8.90 -35.32
CA SER A 647 5.78 -7.49 -35.15
C SER A 647 7.00 -7.23 -34.24
N VAL A 648 7.77 -8.24 -33.87
CA VAL A 648 9.09 -8.10 -33.23
C VAL A 648 10.20 -8.29 -34.27
N ARG A 649 11.03 -7.27 -34.46
CA ARG A 649 12.28 -7.33 -35.24
C ARG A 649 13.38 -7.92 -34.36
N ILE A 650 14.11 -8.92 -34.87
CA ILE A 650 15.10 -9.67 -34.09
C ILE A 650 16.43 -9.73 -34.84
N ALA A 651 17.48 -9.20 -34.24
CA ALA A 651 18.86 -9.27 -34.73
C ALA A 651 19.75 -9.96 -33.69
N ALA A 652 20.74 -10.74 -34.12
CA ALA A 652 21.54 -11.55 -33.20
C ALA A 652 22.95 -11.81 -33.75
N GLY A 653 23.91 -12.09 -32.87
CA GLY A 653 25.27 -12.41 -33.27
C GLY A 653 26.27 -12.52 -32.11
N SER A 654 27.50 -12.88 -32.46
CA SER A 654 28.65 -13.10 -31.58
C SER A 654 29.87 -12.24 -31.93
N GLN A 655 29.80 -11.39 -32.98
CA GLN A 655 30.94 -10.63 -33.53
C GLN A 655 31.53 -9.54 -32.61
N PHE A 656 30.96 -9.38 -31.42
CA PHE A 656 31.45 -8.50 -30.35
C PHE A 656 32.07 -9.30 -29.18
N ASP A 657 32.56 -10.51 -29.48
CA ASP A 657 33.11 -11.50 -28.53
C ASP A 657 32.11 -11.95 -27.44
N ARG A 658 30.81 -11.76 -27.69
CA ARG A 658 29.70 -12.13 -26.81
C ARG A 658 28.41 -12.34 -27.60
N ALA A 659 27.66 -13.37 -27.23
CA ALA A 659 26.36 -13.72 -27.77
C ALA A 659 25.30 -12.71 -27.30
N VAL A 660 24.74 -11.97 -28.26
CA VAL A 660 23.73 -10.95 -28.01
C VAL A 660 22.53 -11.17 -28.95
N ILE A 661 21.34 -10.94 -28.43
CA ILE A 661 20.09 -10.86 -29.19
C ILE A 661 19.46 -9.49 -28.90
N VAL A 662 19.07 -8.78 -29.94
CA VAL A 662 18.30 -7.53 -29.87
C VAL A 662 16.90 -7.79 -30.38
N MET A 663 15.88 -7.46 -29.59
CA MET A 663 14.47 -7.50 -29.97
C MET A 663 13.88 -6.10 -29.97
N GLU A 664 13.19 -5.71 -31.03
CA GLU A 664 12.61 -4.37 -31.20
C GLU A 664 11.12 -4.49 -31.59
N SER A 665 10.23 -3.77 -30.92
CA SER A 665 8.79 -3.75 -31.27
C SER A 665 8.06 -2.56 -30.65
N GLY A 666 7.00 -2.10 -31.33
CA GLY A 666 5.97 -1.24 -30.73
C GLY A 666 4.82 -2.01 -30.07
N ASP A 667 4.82 -3.36 -30.10
CA ASP A 667 3.86 -4.22 -29.39
C ASP A 667 4.54 -4.86 -28.18
N ALA A 668 4.19 -4.36 -26.98
CA ALA A 668 4.69 -4.89 -25.71
C ALA A 668 4.23 -6.34 -25.42
N ASP A 669 3.05 -6.75 -25.89
CA ASP A 669 2.56 -8.12 -25.73
C ASP A 669 3.29 -9.08 -26.66
N ALA A 670 3.55 -8.69 -27.91
CA ALA A 670 4.42 -9.45 -28.80
C ALA A 670 5.83 -9.60 -28.24
N MET A 671 6.42 -8.49 -27.77
CA MET A 671 7.73 -8.51 -27.13
C MET A 671 7.77 -9.45 -25.92
N LYS A 672 6.75 -9.42 -25.04
CA LYS A 672 6.62 -10.37 -23.92
C LYS A 672 6.55 -11.82 -24.40
N ARG A 673 5.70 -12.14 -25.39
CA ARG A 673 5.55 -13.49 -25.94
C ARG A 673 6.87 -14.02 -26.51
N GLN A 674 7.56 -13.24 -27.34
CA GLN A 674 8.79 -13.68 -28.00
C GLN A 674 9.97 -13.79 -27.02
N PHE A 675 10.09 -12.87 -26.05
CA PHE A 675 11.12 -12.96 -25.03
C PHE A 675 10.93 -14.20 -24.11
N ILE A 676 9.69 -14.50 -23.70
CA ILE A 676 9.40 -15.71 -22.90
C ILE A 676 9.66 -16.99 -23.70
N HIS A 677 9.34 -17.01 -25.00
CA HIS A 677 9.66 -18.13 -25.89
C HIS A 677 11.18 -18.34 -26.03
N LEU A 678 11.97 -17.27 -26.18
CA LEU A 678 13.44 -17.34 -26.18
C LEU A 678 13.96 -18.01 -24.91
N LEU A 679 13.51 -17.57 -23.73
CA LEU A 679 13.95 -18.16 -22.45
C LEU A 679 13.54 -19.63 -22.31
N LYS A 680 12.39 -20.04 -22.86
CA LYS A 680 11.95 -21.44 -22.90
C LYS A 680 12.91 -22.29 -23.74
N VAL A 681 13.26 -21.83 -24.94
CA VAL A 681 14.22 -22.49 -25.84
C VAL A 681 15.62 -22.57 -25.20
N MET A 682 16.08 -21.49 -24.57
CA MET A 682 17.34 -21.49 -23.82
C MET A 682 17.34 -22.52 -22.68
N ARG A 683 16.25 -22.65 -21.91
CA ARG A 683 16.17 -23.68 -20.84
C ARG A 683 16.26 -25.10 -21.39
N GLN A 684 15.64 -25.37 -22.52
CA GLN A 684 15.67 -26.67 -23.18
C GLN A 684 17.08 -27.03 -23.65
N ILE A 685 17.75 -26.11 -24.36
CA ILE A 685 19.11 -26.33 -24.90
C ILE A 685 20.17 -26.38 -23.80
N LEU A 686 20.08 -25.50 -22.80
CA LEU A 686 21.03 -25.43 -21.69
C LEU A 686 20.69 -26.39 -20.53
N THR A 687 19.67 -27.25 -20.72
CA THR A 687 19.14 -28.21 -19.73
C THR A 687 18.89 -27.65 -18.31
N LYS A 688 18.54 -26.36 -18.22
CA LYS A 688 18.34 -25.66 -16.93
C LYS A 688 16.88 -25.69 -16.47
N ARG A 689 16.68 -26.05 -15.19
CA ARG A 689 15.39 -25.93 -14.49
C ARG A 689 15.05 -24.47 -14.15
N ASP A 690 16.04 -23.69 -13.75
CA ASP A 690 15.88 -22.30 -13.31
C ASP A 690 15.89 -21.29 -14.49
N GLU A 691 15.96 -20.00 -14.20
CA GLU A 691 16.19 -18.96 -15.20
C GLU A 691 17.53 -19.19 -15.94
N PRO A 692 17.55 -19.17 -17.29
CA PRO A 692 18.81 -19.22 -18.02
C PRO A 692 19.55 -17.90 -17.79
N PRO A 693 20.87 -17.92 -17.56
CA PRO A 693 21.59 -16.71 -17.15
C PRO A 693 21.61 -15.69 -18.30
N VAL A 694 21.01 -14.54 -18.06
CA VAL A 694 20.90 -13.42 -19.01
C VAL A 694 21.12 -12.08 -18.31
N ASN A 695 21.70 -11.13 -19.05
CA ASN A 695 21.61 -9.71 -18.73
C ASN A 695 20.70 -9.05 -19.77
N VAL A 696 19.80 -8.17 -19.33
CA VAL A 696 18.83 -7.51 -20.21
C VAL A 696 18.93 -6.00 -20.01
N ILE A 697 18.99 -5.26 -21.10
CA ILE A 697 18.88 -3.79 -21.10
C ILE A 697 17.66 -3.44 -21.94
N CYS A 698 16.80 -2.57 -21.43
CA CYS A 698 15.61 -2.08 -22.09
C CYS A 698 15.69 -0.56 -22.27
N SER A 699 15.47 -0.11 -23.49
CA SER A 699 15.24 1.30 -23.83
C SER A 699 13.89 1.44 -24.53
N PHE A 700 13.31 2.65 -24.47
CA PHE A 700 12.08 3.00 -25.15
C PHE A 700 12.25 4.34 -25.85
N THR A 701 12.07 4.36 -27.17
CA THR A 701 12.27 5.56 -28.00
C THR A 701 11.30 5.52 -29.17
N GLY A 702 10.60 6.62 -29.46
CA GLY A 702 9.69 6.69 -30.60
C GLY A 702 8.56 5.64 -30.59
N ASN A 703 8.04 5.32 -29.39
CA ASN A 703 7.08 4.24 -29.15
C ASN A 703 7.56 2.81 -29.49
N ILE A 704 8.88 2.60 -29.57
CA ILE A 704 9.51 1.29 -29.79
C ILE A 704 10.29 0.90 -28.54
N TRP A 705 9.99 -0.26 -27.97
CA TRP A 705 10.86 -0.93 -27.02
C TRP A 705 12.01 -1.62 -27.75
N ARG A 706 13.24 -1.50 -27.22
CA ARG A 706 14.40 -2.30 -27.61
C ARG A 706 14.89 -3.07 -26.39
N LEU A 707 14.91 -4.40 -26.48
CA LEU A 707 15.54 -5.30 -25.51
C LEU A 707 16.88 -5.80 -26.06
N THR A 708 17.98 -5.42 -25.43
CA THR A 708 19.31 -5.99 -25.66
C THR A 708 19.56 -7.09 -24.63
N ILE A 709 19.78 -8.31 -25.10
CA ILE A 709 19.82 -9.53 -24.29
C ILE A 709 21.19 -10.19 -24.47
N PHE A 710 22.04 -10.13 -23.44
CA PHE A 710 23.32 -10.84 -23.43
C PHE A 710 23.11 -12.25 -22.87
N LEU A 711 23.45 -13.26 -23.67
CA LEU A 711 23.27 -14.66 -23.29
C LEU A 711 24.54 -15.14 -22.56
N ARG A 712 24.42 -15.41 -21.26
CA ARG A 712 25.56 -15.73 -20.40
C ARG A 712 25.77 -17.23 -20.27
N ARG A 713 26.97 -17.64 -19.83
CA ARG A 713 27.28 -19.01 -19.39
C ARG A 713 27.88 -19.08 -17.98
N LYS A 714 28.69 -18.11 -17.59
CA LYS A 714 29.29 -17.97 -16.25
C LYS A 714 28.96 -16.62 -15.61
N HIS A 715 28.92 -16.59 -14.28
CA HIS A 715 28.80 -15.34 -13.50
C HIS A 715 30.10 -14.52 -13.60
N ARG A 716 31.22 -15.11 -13.15
CA ARG A 716 32.55 -14.51 -13.12
C ARG A 716 33.50 -15.31 -14.04
N PRO A 717 34.50 -14.67 -14.66
CA PRO A 717 35.54 -15.36 -15.41
C PRO A 717 36.46 -16.15 -14.48
N ASP A 718 37.17 -17.15 -14.99
CA ASP A 718 38.12 -17.96 -14.22
C ASP A 718 39.25 -17.10 -13.64
N ALA A 719 39.64 -16.03 -14.34
CA ALA A 719 40.61 -15.04 -13.88
C ALA A 719 40.19 -14.33 -12.56
N TYR A 720 38.90 -14.32 -12.20
CA TYR A 720 38.45 -13.78 -10.91
C TYR A 720 38.88 -14.66 -9.73
N PHE A 721 39.07 -15.96 -9.96
CA PHE A 721 39.41 -16.95 -8.93
C PHE A 721 40.90 -17.34 -8.94
N ALA A 722 41.67 -16.91 -9.95
CA ALA A 722 43.12 -17.15 -10.03
C ALA A 722 43.87 -16.44 -8.89
N GLU A 723 45.07 -16.92 -8.55
CA GLU A 723 45.89 -16.34 -7.46
C GLU A 723 46.94 -15.34 -7.95
N GLY A 724 47.44 -14.51 -7.02
CA GLY A 724 48.51 -13.55 -7.27
C GLY A 724 48.25 -12.60 -8.45
N HIS A 725 49.28 -12.36 -9.27
CA HIS A 725 49.18 -11.46 -10.43
C HIS A 725 48.21 -11.96 -11.52
N LYS A 726 47.74 -13.22 -11.48
CA LYS A 726 46.72 -13.72 -12.42
C LYS A 726 45.29 -13.33 -12.01
N ASN A 727 45.06 -12.91 -10.76
CA ASN A 727 43.74 -12.52 -10.25
C ASN A 727 43.23 -11.21 -10.88
N ILE A 728 42.17 -11.24 -11.67
CA ILE A 728 41.50 -10.05 -12.24
C ILE A 728 40.16 -9.86 -11.53
N PHE A 729 40.01 -8.80 -10.75
CA PHE A 729 38.82 -8.57 -9.92
C PHE A 729 37.65 -7.94 -10.72
N ILE A 730 37.11 -8.69 -11.67
CA ILE A 730 35.95 -8.30 -12.50
C ILE A 730 34.82 -9.34 -12.37
N SER A 731 33.59 -8.85 -12.19
CA SER A 731 32.38 -9.68 -12.08
C SER A 731 31.31 -9.15 -13.04
N PRO A 732 31.34 -9.49 -14.35
CA PRO A 732 30.59 -8.78 -15.38
C PRO A 732 29.07 -8.83 -15.16
N GLY A 733 28.42 -7.67 -15.13
CA GLY A 733 26.96 -7.49 -15.22
C GLY A 733 26.53 -6.91 -16.57
N ALA A 734 25.28 -6.42 -16.68
CA ALA A 734 24.75 -5.84 -17.93
C ALA A 734 25.61 -4.69 -18.47
N ILE A 735 26.14 -3.84 -17.57
CA ILE A 735 26.95 -2.66 -17.91
C ILE A 735 28.31 -3.05 -18.48
N ASP A 736 28.99 -4.02 -17.87
CA ASP A 736 30.24 -4.58 -18.38
C ASP A 736 30.02 -5.28 -19.73
N MET A 737 28.96 -6.10 -19.83
CA MET A 737 28.57 -6.74 -21.10
C MET A 737 28.20 -5.71 -22.19
N ALA A 738 27.75 -4.52 -21.82
CA ALA A 738 27.52 -3.38 -22.70
C ALA A 738 28.73 -2.43 -22.83
N GLY A 739 29.95 -2.92 -22.58
CA GLY A 739 31.18 -2.22 -22.93
C GLY A 739 31.65 -1.14 -21.96
N VAL A 740 31.07 -1.02 -20.76
CA VAL A 740 31.61 -0.19 -19.67
C VAL A 740 32.07 -1.11 -18.54
N VAL A 741 33.35 -1.48 -18.58
CA VAL A 741 33.95 -2.48 -17.68
C VAL A 741 34.50 -1.81 -16.44
N ILE A 742 34.06 -2.28 -15.27
CA ILE A 742 34.33 -1.62 -14.00
C ILE A 742 35.39 -2.37 -13.21
N THR A 743 36.49 -1.69 -12.88
CA THR A 743 37.64 -2.24 -12.15
C THR A 743 37.78 -1.57 -10.79
N PRO A 744 37.54 -2.28 -9.67
CA PRO A 744 37.77 -1.74 -8.32
C PRO A 744 39.24 -1.63 -7.92
N ARG A 745 40.16 -2.29 -8.62
CA ARG A 745 41.61 -2.28 -8.35
C ARG A 745 42.35 -1.49 -9.43
N LEU A 746 43.29 -0.65 -9.01
CA LEU A 746 44.08 0.19 -9.92
C LEU A 746 45.00 -0.66 -10.81
N SER A 747 45.63 -1.70 -10.26
CA SER A 747 46.47 -2.64 -11.02
C SER A 747 45.70 -3.33 -12.15
N ASP A 748 44.46 -3.76 -11.90
CA ASP A 748 43.58 -4.33 -12.94
C ASP A 748 43.22 -3.27 -14.00
N TYR A 749 42.85 -2.05 -13.58
CA TYR A 749 42.57 -0.95 -14.50
C TYR A 749 43.72 -0.66 -15.46
N GLU A 750 44.96 -0.63 -14.95
CA GLU A 750 46.17 -0.27 -15.71
C GLU A 750 46.57 -1.37 -16.70
N ARG A 751 46.55 -2.64 -16.28
CA ARG A 751 47.03 -3.77 -17.09
C ARG A 751 46.01 -4.35 -18.08
N LEU A 752 44.71 -4.10 -17.91
CA LEU A 752 43.69 -4.68 -18.78
C LEU A 752 43.71 -4.07 -20.19
N GLY A 753 43.95 -4.92 -21.19
CA GLY A 753 43.87 -4.59 -22.61
C GLY A 753 42.74 -5.34 -23.33
N CYS A 754 42.56 -5.03 -24.62
CA CYS A 754 41.52 -5.65 -25.44
C CYS A 754 41.61 -7.18 -25.49
N SER A 755 42.80 -7.77 -25.62
CA SER A 755 42.98 -9.23 -25.67
C SER A 755 42.36 -9.93 -24.46
N THR A 756 42.72 -9.49 -23.24
CA THR A 756 42.20 -10.03 -21.99
C THR A 756 40.68 -9.84 -21.86
N LEU A 757 40.16 -8.67 -22.24
CA LEU A 757 38.73 -8.38 -22.16
C LEU A 757 37.89 -9.19 -23.15
N ARG A 758 38.39 -9.41 -24.38
CA ARG A 758 37.77 -10.28 -25.39
C ARG A 758 37.71 -11.73 -24.92
N THR A 759 38.78 -12.21 -24.27
CA THR A 759 38.78 -13.52 -23.58
C THR A 759 37.72 -13.56 -22.49
N ILE A 760 37.66 -12.56 -21.58
CA ILE A 760 36.67 -12.51 -20.50
C ILE A 760 35.23 -12.54 -21.05
N TYR A 761 34.91 -11.75 -22.08
CA TYR A 761 33.57 -11.77 -22.69
C TYR A 761 33.23 -13.14 -23.28
N SER A 762 34.13 -13.72 -24.07
CA SER A 762 34.00 -15.06 -24.64
C SER A 762 33.84 -16.14 -23.55
N GLU A 763 34.46 -15.91 -22.39
CA GLU A 763 34.44 -16.84 -21.27
C GLU A 763 33.12 -16.79 -20.48
N VAL A 764 32.52 -15.60 -20.31
CA VAL A 764 31.26 -15.42 -19.56
C VAL A 764 30.00 -15.47 -20.43
N SER A 765 30.14 -15.42 -21.76
CA SER A 765 29.08 -15.53 -22.76
C SER A 765 28.83 -16.97 -23.21
N LEU A 766 27.63 -17.30 -23.72
CA LEU A 766 27.46 -18.47 -24.59
C LEU A 766 28.39 -18.37 -25.80
N ASN A 767 28.83 -19.53 -26.32
CA ASN A 767 29.59 -19.61 -27.55
C ASN A 767 28.67 -19.47 -28.78
N GLU A 768 29.27 -19.30 -29.97
CA GLU A 768 28.51 -19.10 -31.19
C GLU A 768 27.66 -20.32 -31.59
N GLU A 769 28.18 -21.55 -31.37
CA GLU A 769 27.45 -22.78 -31.69
C GLU A 769 26.12 -22.89 -30.93
N THR A 770 26.15 -22.68 -29.61
CA THR A 770 24.94 -22.66 -28.78
C THR A 770 24.02 -21.50 -29.15
N LEU A 771 24.56 -20.32 -29.52
CA LEU A 771 23.74 -19.22 -30.05
C LEU A 771 23.02 -19.63 -31.35
N ARG A 772 23.73 -20.21 -32.33
CA ARG A 772 23.12 -20.72 -33.58
C ARG A 772 22.05 -21.77 -33.30
N GLN A 773 22.28 -22.68 -32.36
CA GLN A 773 21.28 -23.68 -31.94
C GLN A 773 20.04 -23.03 -31.32
N ILE A 774 20.21 -22.05 -30.43
CA ILE A 774 19.11 -21.29 -29.83
C ILE A 774 18.30 -20.58 -30.92
N LEU A 775 18.95 -19.87 -31.85
CA LEU A 775 18.26 -19.17 -32.95
C LEU A 775 17.51 -20.15 -33.87
N LYS A 776 18.08 -21.33 -34.15
CA LYS A 776 17.45 -22.39 -34.96
C LYS A 776 16.16 -22.94 -34.31
N GLU A 777 16.20 -23.32 -33.04
CA GLU A 777 15.01 -23.83 -32.36
C GLU A 777 13.97 -22.74 -32.04
N PHE A 778 14.43 -21.53 -31.72
CA PHE A 778 13.56 -20.37 -31.50
C PHE A 778 12.74 -20.02 -32.75
N THR A 779 13.33 -20.12 -33.94
CA THR A 779 12.67 -19.82 -35.23
C THR A 779 11.85 -20.97 -35.82
N LYS A 780 12.09 -22.23 -35.41
CA LYS A 780 11.36 -23.43 -35.88
C LYS A 780 9.91 -23.53 -35.38
N CYS A 781 9.64 -23.17 -34.13
CA CYS A 781 8.35 -23.45 -33.46
C CYS A 781 7.15 -22.57 -33.91
N GLN A 782 7.22 -21.93 -35.08
CA GLN A 782 6.22 -20.95 -35.54
C GLN A 782 5.76 -21.14 -36.99
N THR A 783 6.20 -22.18 -37.69
CA THR A 783 5.64 -22.61 -38.99
C THR A 783 4.43 -23.55 -38.85
N LYS A 784 3.84 -23.64 -37.64
CA LYS A 784 2.58 -24.33 -37.35
C LYS A 784 1.67 -23.45 -36.49
N ILE A 785 1.16 -22.38 -37.08
CA ILE A 785 -0.07 -21.66 -36.70
C ILE A 785 -0.81 -21.39 -38.01
#